data_AF-A0AAJ5MF81-F1
#
_entry.id   AF-A0AAJ5MF81-F1
#
_cell.length_a   1.000
_cell.length_b   1.000
_cell.length_c   1.000
_cell.angle_alpha   90.00
_cell.angle_beta   90.00
_cell.angle_gamma   90.00
#
_symmetry.space_group_name_H-M   'P 1'
#
loop_
_entity.id
_entity.type
_entity.pdbx_description
1 polymer ?
#
loop_
_entity_poly.entity_id
_entity_poly.type
_entity_poly.pdbx_seq_one_letter_code
_entity_poly.pdbx_strand_id
1 'polypeptide(L)'
;MNQIYRKVWNKSLGVWAVASELSSGDSPGAVASASFIDRRHRLALTAAIALALGGAGFATPLPANAQSVEVGRGASAPASKATAIGANSHASATGAVATGADSSASGVNSSAIGRPTNAIGENALAIGHNSFVRQSGENGVAPGANAGVSGANSRTYEDDVVSIGSGNGRGGPATRRITNVTAGVNATDAVNVAQLRHVADVAENTAQFFKASPGEESVGAYVEGDSALAAGEGANAVGTATTALGTGANAVAENATAVGTNALASGQNSAALGHNAQANGPASVAVGGAAVNEDGEPLITNGGVPVTTGATSAGVGGTAVGASAKADGFAASSFGVGAYAAGAQASAFGAVANAAGDYATAVGTQTRASGTSSTAVGGPVDLIPGLGLFVQTQASGEASTALGAGAIASGTYATAVGTLSEASGTEATAVGYFAYAPGEGATAVGPQSLASGELSTALGYFSTARGANSVALGANSVATRANTVSVGAAGNERQITNVAAGTQGTDAVNLNQLNAVAETAQTTGKYFKASGSAKKDVGAYVEGQNALAAGEGAKAVGTGTTALGAGAHAVVRKATAVGVGAVADGIGAAALGNTARALGDNSSAVGSNAVASDIGATANGAGAQALSAYTIALGSKAVASDLQAIAEGFNSTASNVGSTALGGFSQSSGRLSSALGYSAVASSVDSTAVGVAAQATGVSAVAIGEISKATGEESVAVGGGAFSGWIPTQASGKGAAAFGAGAWATADYTTAIGRDSYADGVNATAVGQSADALADNTLALGGGSRAKAVGASVIGVDASATGINSTGVGRQVNVIGENAVSVGYNSYVRQSAVNGVALGANAGATGADSVALGSGSSTYDADTVSVGSGNGRGGPATRRIVNVGAGAVASASTDAINGGQLFESLSNAASFLGGGAAIGAQGVFVAPTYLIQGASYNNVGAALTALDSKVTELDARSGGTPANTAARTASLRTATVPAMAATAVSAVSSNVASTAIDATAGVQGTPTAAVVGSITPAAISTAVGTAAVANNVTGTAIGGSAYAHGANDTAIGSNARVNADGSTAVGANTQIAAVATNAVAMGDGAQVTAASGTAIGQGARATAQGAVALGQGSVADRANTVSVGSVGGERQVANVAAGTRATDAVNKGQLDNGVAAANSYTDSRYNAMADSFESYQGDIEDRLRRQNRRLDRQGAMSSAMLNMSASVAGIASPNRIGAGVGFQNGESALSVGYQRAISPRATVTVGGALSSGDSSIGVGAGFGW
;
A
#
# COMPACT_ATOMS: atom_id res chain seq x y z
N MET A 1 57.50 -21.65 35.41
CA MET A 1 57.86 -23.07 35.64
C MET A 1 58.31 -23.66 34.31
N ASN A 2 59.45 -24.34 34.26
CA ASN A 2 59.98 -24.89 33.01
C ASN A 2 59.47 -26.32 32.74
N GLN A 3 59.28 -26.80 31.51
CA GLN A 3 58.73 -26.20 30.28
C GLN A 3 58.55 -27.38 29.29
N ILE A 4 57.35 -27.61 28.74
CA ILE A 4 57.11 -28.71 27.77
C ILE A 4 57.20 -28.13 26.35
N TYR A 5 58.39 -28.14 25.77
CA TYR A 5 58.69 -27.31 24.59
C TYR A 5 58.07 -27.74 23.26
N ARG A 6 57.82 -29.05 23.01
CA ARG A 6 57.12 -29.49 21.79
C ARG A 6 56.53 -30.90 21.91
N LYS A 7 55.39 -31.13 21.24
CA LYS A 7 54.91 -32.45 20.81
C LYS A 7 55.11 -32.58 19.30
N VAL A 8 55.59 -33.73 18.81
CA VAL A 8 55.70 -34.02 17.37
C VAL A 8 55.07 -35.37 17.06
N TRP A 9 54.25 -35.43 16.00
CA TRP A 9 53.58 -36.64 15.54
C TRP A 9 54.54 -37.48 14.70
N ASN A 10 54.91 -38.67 15.16
CA ASN A 10 55.78 -39.57 14.40
C ASN A 10 54.96 -40.41 13.41
N LYS A 11 55.07 -40.06 12.13
CA LYS A 11 54.22 -40.60 11.05
C LYS A 11 54.45 -42.08 10.71
N SER A 12 55.49 -42.73 11.25
CA SER A 12 55.75 -44.17 11.07
C SER A 12 55.31 -45.06 12.25
N LEU A 13 54.94 -44.50 13.40
CA LEU A 13 54.65 -45.25 14.63
C LEU A 13 53.29 -44.94 15.28
N GLY A 14 52.54 -43.94 14.81
CA GLY A 14 51.14 -43.73 15.18
C GLY A 14 50.87 -43.24 16.60
N VAL A 15 51.91 -42.86 17.35
CA VAL A 15 51.82 -42.37 18.74
C VAL A 15 52.60 -41.07 18.93
N TRP A 16 52.23 -40.31 19.96
CA TRP A 16 52.98 -39.12 20.42
C TRP A 16 54.07 -39.51 21.41
N ALA A 17 55.30 -39.06 21.20
CA ALA A 17 56.43 -39.25 22.11
C ALA A 17 56.94 -37.90 22.66
N VAL A 18 57.62 -37.93 23.80
CA VAL A 18 58.18 -36.77 24.51
C VAL A 18 59.55 -37.16 25.10
N ALA A 19 60.55 -36.29 24.95
CA ALA A 19 61.88 -36.46 25.55
C ALA A 19 62.62 -35.12 25.69
N SER A 20 63.43 -34.99 26.74
CA SER A 20 64.59 -34.08 26.79
C SER A 20 65.51 -34.49 27.95
N GLU A 21 66.81 -34.22 27.81
CA GLU A 21 67.91 -34.65 28.69
C GLU A 21 68.37 -33.42 29.54
N LEU A 22 69.17 -33.50 30.61
CA LEU A 22 70.33 -34.34 30.90
C LEU A 22 70.51 -34.62 32.41
N SER A 23 70.99 -35.81 32.75
CA SER A 23 71.81 -36.06 33.94
C SER A 23 72.81 -37.18 33.63
N SER A 24 74.10 -36.88 33.64
CA SER A 24 75.18 -37.79 33.21
C SER A 24 75.92 -38.43 34.37
N GLY A 25 76.25 -39.72 34.26
CA GLY A 25 77.16 -40.40 35.19
C GLY A 25 77.22 -41.90 34.93
N ASP A 26 78.35 -42.39 34.41
CA ASP A 26 78.53 -43.80 34.05
C ASP A 26 79.83 -44.37 34.66
N SER A 27 79.69 -45.54 35.30
CA SER A 27 80.73 -46.55 35.54
C SER A 27 81.90 -46.26 36.51
N PRO A 28 82.66 -47.29 37.00
CA PRO A 28 82.55 -48.74 36.73
C PRO A 28 82.55 -49.69 37.97
N GLY A 29 81.81 -50.81 37.86
CA GLY A 29 82.16 -52.13 38.45
C GLY A 29 81.95 -52.38 39.97
N ALA A 30 81.80 -53.63 40.44
CA ALA A 30 81.70 -54.91 39.73
C ALA A 30 81.11 -56.08 40.58
N VAL A 31 80.59 -57.10 39.86
CA VAL A 31 80.39 -58.54 40.19
C VAL A 31 79.45 -59.09 41.30
N ALA A 32 78.70 -60.12 40.86
CA ALA A 32 78.37 -61.40 41.53
C ALA A 32 77.10 -61.56 42.42
N SER A 33 76.06 -62.13 41.77
CA SER A 33 75.45 -63.44 42.10
C SER A 33 74.94 -63.77 43.52
N ALA A 34 73.65 -64.08 43.61
CA ALA A 34 72.96 -64.66 44.77
C ALA A 34 73.61 -65.97 45.30
N SER A 35 73.52 -66.29 46.60
CA SER A 35 72.30 -66.92 47.14
C SER A 35 72.36 -67.29 48.64
N PHE A 36 71.17 -67.31 49.25
CA PHE A 36 70.74 -68.06 50.46
C PHE A 36 71.34 -67.81 51.86
N ILE A 37 70.49 -68.16 52.84
CA ILE A 37 70.67 -68.12 54.30
C ILE A 37 70.92 -69.56 54.79
N ASP A 38 71.94 -69.81 55.65
CA ASP A 38 71.74 -70.31 57.03
C ASP A 38 73.05 -70.43 57.88
N ARG A 39 72.85 -70.60 59.20
CA ARG A 39 73.69 -71.11 60.33
C ARG A 39 74.90 -72.01 59.96
N ARG A 40 76.01 -72.13 60.75
CA ARG A 40 76.35 -71.76 62.16
C ARG A 40 77.86 -71.92 62.50
N HIS A 41 78.29 -71.31 63.63
CA HIS A 41 79.40 -71.68 64.55
C HIS A 41 80.91 -71.76 64.12
N ARG A 42 81.70 -70.85 64.73
CA ARG A 42 82.94 -71.05 65.55
C ARG A 42 84.12 -71.95 65.09
N LEU A 43 85.31 -71.30 65.13
CA LEU A 43 86.63 -71.73 65.69
C LEU A 43 87.66 -72.56 64.86
N ALA A 44 88.89 -72.01 64.88
CA ALA A 44 90.21 -72.65 65.04
C ALA A 44 90.90 -73.47 63.90
N LEU A 45 91.90 -72.81 63.30
CA LEU A 45 93.35 -73.14 63.36
C LEU A 45 93.94 -74.45 62.75
N THR A 46 95.04 -74.25 61.98
CA THR A 46 96.21 -75.16 61.72
C THR A 46 96.05 -76.52 60.97
N ALA A 47 96.45 -76.48 59.70
CA ALA A 47 97.69 -77.09 59.16
C ALA A 47 98.03 -78.61 59.28
N ALA A 48 98.25 -79.20 58.10
CA ALA A 48 99.43 -80.01 57.69
C ALA A 48 99.52 -81.56 57.91
N ILE A 49 99.32 -82.29 56.79
CA ILE A 49 100.28 -83.21 56.12
C ILE A 49 100.56 -84.65 56.66
N ALA A 50 100.43 -85.60 55.72
CA ALA A 50 101.12 -86.90 55.54
C ALA A 50 100.71 -88.20 56.30
N LEU A 51 100.14 -89.13 55.49
CA LEU A 51 100.50 -90.54 55.26
C LEU A 51 100.45 -91.64 56.37
N ALA A 52 99.68 -92.69 55.99
CA ALA A 52 100.07 -94.11 55.96
C ALA A 52 99.94 -95.04 57.20
N LEU A 53 98.95 -95.94 57.09
CA LEU A 53 99.03 -97.41 57.33
C LEU A 53 99.28 -97.97 58.75
N GLY A 54 98.20 -98.06 59.55
CA GLY A 54 97.66 -99.34 60.04
C GLY A 54 98.28 -100.07 61.26
N GLY A 55 97.42 -100.75 62.04
CA GLY A 55 97.82 -101.79 63.01
C GLY A 55 97.31 -101.61 64.45
N ALA A 56 96.39 -102.48 64.89
CA ALA A 56 95.64 -102.42 66.16
C ALA A 56 96.41 -102.62 67.50
N GLY A 57 95.87 -102.11 68.62
CA GLY A 57 95.83 -102.88 69.90
C GLY A 57 96.34 -102.27 71.24
N PHE A 58 95.41 -101.81 72.11
CA PHE A 58 95.37 -101.93 73.60
C PHE A 58 96.54 -101.51 74.57
N ALA A 59 96.38 -100.34 75.24
CA ALA A 59 96.20 -100.12 76.72
C ALA A 59 97.32 -100.05 77.86
N THR A 60 97.67 -98.81 78.31
CA THR A 60 97.70 -98.27 79.74
C THR A 60 98.92 -98.53 80.75
N PRO A 61 99.10 -97.87 81.97
CA PRO A 61 100.21 -96.88 82.24
C PRO A 61 100.82 -96.64 83.72
N LEU A 62 101.63 -95.55 83.96
CA LEU A 62 101.95 -94.73 85.25
C LEU A 62 103.16 -95.10 86.23
N PRO A 63 103.57 -94.29 87.31
CA PRO A 63 104.16 -92.89 87.43
C PRO A 63 105.25 -92.55 88.57
N ALA A 64 105.96 -91.35 88.63
CA ALA A 64 106.80 -90.77 89.79
C ALA A 64 107.38 -89.28 89.66
N ASN A 65 108.01 -88.62 90.69
CA ASN A 65 108.63 -87.20 90.77
C ASN A 65 109.47 -86.94 92.12
N ALA A 66 110.20 -85.86 92.57
CA ALA A 66 111.01 -84.65 92.10
C ALA A 66 111.74 -83.83 93.29
N GLN A 67 112.64 -82.81 93.08
CA GLN A 67 113.46 -82.02 94.12
C GLN A 67 113.98 -80.56 93.73
N SER A 68 114.90 -79.85 94.48
CA SER A 68 115.42 -78.43 94.29
C SER A 68 116.96 -78.16 94.55
N VAL A 69 117.53 -76.94 94.31
CA VAL A 69 119.01 -76.67 94.15
C VAL A 69 119.58 -75.31 94.67
N GLU A 70 120.80 -75.31 95.26
CA GLU A 70 121.63 -74.12 95.64
C GLU A 70 123.12 -74.27 95.23
N VAL A 71 123.79 -73.23 94.69
CA VAL A 71 125.24 -73.27 94.35
C VAL A 71 125.98 -71.92 94.53
N GLY A 72 126.69 -71.73 95.64
CA GLY A 72 127.67 -70.64 95.79
C GLY A 72 127.98 -70.25 97.24
N ARG A 73 129.12 -69.58 97.48
CA ARG A 73 129.46 -69.09 98.83
C ARG A 73 128.56 -67.89 99.15
N GLY A 74 127.68 -68.07 100.13
CA GLY A 74 126.65 -67.08 100.47
C GLY A 74 125.45 -67.07 99.51
N ALA A 75 125.29 -68.10 98.67
CA ALA A 75 124.06 -68.29 97.91
C ALA A 75 122.93 -68.81 98.83
N SER A 76 121.68 -68.46 98.55
CA SER A 76 120.52 -68.97 99.28
C SER A 76 119.26 -69.06 98.40
N ALA A 77 118.60 -70.22 98.41
CA ALA A 77 117.36 -70.52 97.70
C ALA A 77 116.39 -71.32 98.61
N PRO A 78 115.89 -70.73 99.72
CA PRO A 78 115.16 -71.44 100.77
C PRO A 78 113.72 -71.87 100.40
N ALA A 79 113.31 -71.66 99.15
CA ALA A 79 111.95 -71.88 98.67
C ALA A 79 111.86 -73.04 97.66
N SER A 80 110.67 -73.65 97.55
CA SER A 80 110.44 -74.79 96.66
C SER A 80 110.71 -74.44 95.20
N LYS A 81 111.46 -75.29 94.49
CA LYS A 81 111.92 -75.09 93.09
C LYS A 81 112.73 -73.79 92.84
N ALA A 82 113.19 -73.08 93.87
CA ALA A 82 114.10 -71.95 93.67
C ALA A 82 115.48 -72.41 93.20
N THR A 83 116.27 -71.51 92.62
CA THR A 83 117.65 -71.77 92.16
C THR A 83 118.51 -70.52 92.30
N ALA A 84 119.51 -70.56 93.19
CA ALA A 84 120.53 -69.53 93.35
C ALA A 84 121.91 -70.04 92.92
N ILE A 85 122.54 -69.38 91.95
CA ILE A 85 123.86 -69.74 91.42
C ILE A 85 124.75 -68.49 91.34
N GLY A 86 125.75 -68.39 92.22
CA GLY A 86 126.64 -67.23 92.31
C GLY A 86 127.14 -66.95 93.73
N ALA A 87 128.14 -66.06 93.87
CA ALA A 87 128.51 -65.54 95.19
C ALA A 87 127.44 -64.53 95.65
N ASN A 88 127.01 -64.63 96.92
CA ASN A 88 125.96 -63.79 97.52
C ASN A 88 124.59 -63.76 96.79
N SER A 89 124.28 -64.71 95.88
CA SER A 89 123.02 -64.65 95.13
C SER A 89 121.83 -65.20 95.92
N HIS A 90 120.70 -64.49 95.89
CA HIS A 90 119.54 -64.76 96.75
C HIS A 90 118.28 -64.99 95.91
N ALA A 91 117.77 -66.22 95.91
CA ALA A 91 116.53 -66.65 95.24
C ALA A 91 115.44 -66.98 96.28
N SER A 92 114.83 -65.96 96.88
CA SER A 92 114.08 -66.10 98.15
C SER A 92 112.61 -66.55 98.01
N ALA A 93 112.13 -66.82 96.79
CA ALA A 93 110.73 -67.14 96.51
C ALA A 93 110.58 -68.39 95.61
N THR A 94 109.41 -69.04 95.67
CA THR A 94 109.14 -70.27 94.91
C THR A 94 109.33 -70.05 93.41
N GLY A 95 110.06 -70.95 92.77
CA GLY A 95 110.40 -70.87 91.34
C GLY A 95 111.34 -69.74 90.93
N ALA A 96 111.88 -68.94 91.86
CA ALA A 96 112.76 -67.82 91.53
C ALA A 96 114.17 -68.28 91.10
N VAL A 97 114.77 -67.57 90.14
CA VAL A 97 116.07 -67.88 89.54
C VAL A 97 117.02 -66.69 89.67
N ALA A 98 118.04 -66.80 90.52
CA ALA A 98 119.09 -65.79 90.69
C ALA A 98 120.42 -66.33 90.16
N THR A 99 120.92 -65.76 89.05
CA THR A 99 122.14 -66.23 88.37
C THR A 99 123.14 -65.10 88.14
N GLY A 100 124.33 -65.27 88.73
CA GLY A 100 125.41 -64.29 88.76
C GLY A 100 125.65 -63.72 90.17
N ALA A 101 126.82 -63.11 90.37
CA ALA A 101 127.24 -62.62 91.69
C ALA A 101 126.50 -61.34 92.11
N ASP A 102 126.21 -61.23 93.41
CA ASP A 102 125.53 -60.10 94.05
C ASP A 102 124.15 -59.77 93.41
N SER A 103 123.48 -60.79 92.86
CA SER A 103 122.19 -60.68 92.18
C SER A 103 121.06 -61.37 92.96
N SER A 104 119.86 -60.79 92.96
CA SER A 104 118.71 -61.28 93.74
C SER A 104 117.43 -61.41 92.91
N ALA A 105 116.73 -62.53 93.09
CA ALA A 105 115.40 -62.81 92.56
C ALA A 105 114.47 -63.11 93.74
N SER A 106 113.57 -62.19 94.07
CA SER A 106 112.80 -62.21 95.33
C SER A 106 111.28 -62.22 95.17
N GLY A 107 110.76 -62.07 93.95
CA GLY A 107 109.36 -62.39 93.61
C GLY A 107 109.18 -63.84 93.15
N VAL A 108 107.97 -64.40 93.28
CA VAL A 108 107.65 -65.76 92.79
C VAL A 108 107.86 -65.83 91.27
N ASN A 109 108.46 -66.92 90.78
CA ASN A 109 108.90 -67.10 89.39
C ASN A 109 109.85 -66.02 88.81
N SER A 110 110.33 -65.05 89.62
CA SER A 110 111.19 -63.97 89.12
C SER A 110 112.56 -64.48 88.67
N SER A 111 113.15 -63.81 87.69
CA SER A 111 114.44 -64.17 87.10
C SER A 111 115.39 -62.98 87.04
N ALA A 112 116.48 -63.05 87.80
CA ALA A 112 117.58 -62.10 87.78
C ALA A 112 118.81 -62.75 87.15
N ILE A 113 119.21 -62.26 85.98
CA ILE A 113 120.28 -62.85 85.15
C ILE A 113 121.30 -61.76 84.84
N GLY A 114 122.41 -61.74 85.57
CA GLY A 114 123.41 -60.67 85.44
C GLY A 114 124.31 -60.46 86.65
N ARG A 115 125.05 -59.35 86.65
CA ARG A 115 125.97 -58.98 87.74
C ARG A 115 126.15 -57.45 87.83
N PRO A 116 125.76 -56.80 88.94
CA PRO A 116 124.65 -57.17 89.80
C PRO A 116 123.31 -56.94 89.09
N THR A 117 122.27 -57.71 89.41
CA THR A 117 120.88 -57.52 88.92
C THR A 117 119.86 -57.84 90.03
N ASN A 118 118.70 -57.21 89.98
CA ASN A 118 117.72 -57.33 91.08
C ASN A 118 116.28 -57.37 90.55
N ALA A 119 115.60 -58.51 90.70
CA ALA A 119 114.22 -58.76 90.27
C ALA A 119 113.34 -59.09 91.48
N ILE A 120 112.48 -58.14 91.88
CA ILE A 120 111.77 -58.17 93.17
C ILE A 120 110.25 -58.36 92.99
N GLY A 121 109.70 -58.02 91.81
CA GLY A 121 108.28 -58.24 91.48
C GLY A 121 107.96 -59.68 91.04
N GLU A 122 106.70 -60.09 91.13
CA GLU A 122 106.26 -61.42 90.71
C GLU A 122 106.32 -61.60 89.18
N ASN A 123 106.73 -62.78 88.69
CA ASN A 123 107.08 -63.06 87.28
C ASN A 123 108.13 -62.11 86.64
N ALA A 124 108.77 -61.22 87.39
CA ALA A 124 109.64 -60.18 86.83
C ALA A 124 110.93 -60.74 86.20
N LEU A 125 111.37 -60.15 85.07
CA LEU A 125 112.53 -60.60 84.30
C LEU A 125 113.54 -59.47 84.10
N ALA A 126 114.66 -59.52 84.82
CA ALA A 126 115.75 -58.54 84.74
C ALA A 126 117.02 -59.18 84.12
N ILE A 127 117.41 -58.73 82.92
CA ILE A 127 118.55 -59.28 82.18
C ILE A 127 119.52 -58.16 81.79
N GLY A 128 120.75 -58.19 82.32
CA GLY A 128 121.80 -57.24 81.95
C GLY A 128 122.86 -57.01 83.03
N HIS A 129 123.48 -55.83 82.99
CA HIS A 129 124.36 -55.32 84.04
C HIS A 129 123.70 -54.12 84.71
N ASN A 130 123.59 -54.14 86.04
CA ASN A 130 122.96 -53.08 86.84
C ASN A 130 121.49 -52.82 86.45
N SER A 131 120.79 -53.86 85.98
CA SER A 131 119.39 -53.83 85.58
C SER A 131 118.49 -54.26 86.74
N PHE A 132 117.33 -53.60 86.92
CA PHE A 132 116.46 -53.83 88.08
C PHE A 132 114.97 -53.78 87.75
N VAL A 133 114.19 -54.62 88.44
CA VAL A 133 112.73 -54.54 88.57
C VAL A 133 112.39 -54.54 90.06
N ARG A 134 111.83 -53.44 90.56
CA ARG A 134 111.46 -53.30 91.99
C ARG A 134 110.12 -53.98 92.29
N GLN A 135 109.84 -54.21 93.58
CA GLN A 135 108.72 -55.02 94.09
C GLN A 135 107.36 -54.67 93.47
N SER A 136 107.11 -53.37 93.26
CA SER A 136 105.93 -52.84 92.57
C SER A 136 106.10 -52.91 91.04
N GLY A 137 106.16 -54.12 90.49
CA GLY A 137 106.56 -54.34 89.08
C GLY A 137 106.32 -55.77 88.61
N GLU A 138 105.11 -56.29 88.85
CA GLU A 138 104.69 -57.64 88.44
C GLU A 138 104.66 -57.77 86.90
N ASN A 139 105.00 -58.96 86.39
CA ASN A 139 105.24 -59.24 84.96
C ASN A 139 106.29 -58.32 84.26
N GLY A 140 106.98 -57.45 85.00
CA GLY A 140 107.87 -56.44 84.44
C GLY A 140 109.12 -57.03 83.78
N VAL A 141 109.31 -56.75 82.48
CA VAL A 141 110.50 -57.17 81.71
C VAL A 141 111.45 -55.97 81.51
N ALA A 142 112.69 -56.11 81.96
CA ALA A 142 113.75 -55.10 81.84
C ALA A 142 114.95 -55.65 81.03
N PRO A 143 114.89 -55.63 79.69
CA PRO A 143 115.93 -56.20 78.83
C PRO A 143 117.00 -55.16 78.46
N GLY A 144 118.23 -55.39 78.92
CA GLY A 144 119.40 -54.57 78.57
C GLY A 144 120.10 -53.92 79.77
N ALA A 145 121.34 -53.46 79.58
CA ALA A 145 122.13 -52.86 80.65
C ALA A 145 121.55 -51.52 81.12
N ASN A 146 121.55 -51.28 82.45
CA ASN A 146 120.89 -50.16 83.11
C ASN A 146 119.37 -50.02 82.81
N ALA A 147 118.70 -51.07 82.33
CA ALA A 147 117.24 -51.09 82.23
C ALA A 147 116.62 -51.14 83.64
N GLY A 148 115.70 -50.22 83.93
CA GLY A 148 115.14 -50.03 85.27
C GLY A 148 113.63 -49.89 85.27
N VAL A 149 112.95 -50.80 85.95
CA VAL A 149 111.51 -50.74 86.25
C VAL A 149 111.35 -50.50 87.75
N SER A 150 110.93 -49.29 88.12
CA SER A 150 110.44 -48.99 89.47
C SER A 150 109.03 -48.43 89.37
N GLY A 151 108.08 -49.04 90.08
CA GLY A 151 106.70 -48.54 90.28
C GLY A 151 106.60 -47.27 91.13
N ALA A 152 107.64 -46.44 91.08
CA ALA A 152 107.61 -45.02 91.30
C ALA A 152 108.51 -44.40 90.21
N ASN A 153 107.89 -43.60 89.32
CA ASN A 153 108.53 -42.88 88.21
C ASN A 153 109.25 -43.71 87.13
N SER A 154 108.61 -44.77 86.63
CA SER A 154 108.77 -45.20 85.22
C SER A 154 107.42 -45.09 84.49
N ARG A 155 107.43 -44.81 83.17
CA ARG A 155 106.26 -44.24 82.45
C ARG A 155 105.41 -45.26 81.68
N THR A 156 104.89 -46.27 82.37
CA THR A 156 103.81 -47.15 81.88
C THR A 156 102.92 -47.52 83.06
N TYR A 157 101.59 -47.43 82.90
CA TYR A 157 100.60 -47.67 83.96
C TYR A 157 99.42 -48.51 83.45
N GLU A 158 99.72 -49.38 82.49
CA GLU A 158 98.82 -50.36 81.87
C GLU A 158 99.57 -51.69 81.84
N ASP A 159 98.87 -52.79 82.12
CA ASP A 159 99.42 -54.13 82.00
C ASP A 159 99.69 -54.50 80.52
N ASP A 160 100.55 -55.48 80.27
CA ASP A 160 100.96 -55.96 78.94
C ASP A 160 101.67 -54.95 77.99
N VAL A 161 102.10 -53.77 78.46
CA VAL A 161 102.77 -52.75 77.63
C VAL A 161 104.32 -52.83 77.64
N VAL A 162 104.94 -52.94 76.46
CA VAL A 162 106.41 -53.02 76.29
C VAL A 162 107.06 -51.64 76.12
N SER A 163 107.79 -51.17 77.12
CA SER A 163 108.53 -49.90 77.07
C SER A 163 109.91 -50.04 76.40
N ILE A 164 110.06 -49.52 75.18
CA ILE A 164 111.27 -49.64 74.35
C ILE A 164 112.31 -48.51 74.55
N GLY A 165 112.34 -47.84 75.71
CA GLY A 165 113.45 -46.94 76.08
C GLY A 165 113.23 -46.03 77.29
N SER A 166 114.29 -45.80 78.06
CA SER A 166 114.31 -44.91 79.22
C SER A 166 114.59 -43.45 78.82
N GLY A 167 113.68 -42.54 79.19
CA GLY A 167 113.79 -41.09 78.94
C GLY A 167 113.82 -40.27 80.23
N ASN A 168 114.98 -40.20 80.88
CA ASN A 168 115.24 -39.40 82.08
C ASN A 168 115.36 -37.90 81.74
N GLY A 169 114.21 -37.27 81.46
CA GLY A 169 114.11 -36.03 80.71
C GLY A 169 114.83 -34.79 81.28
N ARG A 170 115.81 -34.30 80.52
CA ARG A 170 116.09 -32.87 80.33
C ARG A 170 116.30 -32.59 78.83
N GLY A 171 115.19 -32.32 78.12
CA GLY A 171 115.19 -31.86 76.72
C GLY A 171 115.03 -32.95 75.65
N GLY A 172 113.78 -33.21 75.23
CA GLY A 172 113.45 -33.96 74.01
C GLY A 172 113.10 -35.45 74.20
N PRO A 173 111.99 -35.94 73.62
CA PRO A 173 111.70 -37.38 73.53
C PRO A 173 112.43 -38.03 72.35
N ALA A 174 113.02 -39.20 72.55
CA ALA A 174 113.68 -39.97 71.49
C ALA A 174 112.64 -40.67 70.58
N THR A 175 112.23 -40.00 69.51
CA THR A 175 111.28 -40.55 68.53
C THR A 175 111.87 -41.73 67.75
N ARG A 176 111.30 -42.92 67.92
CA ARG A 176 111.56 -44.07 67.03
C ARG A 176 110.52 -44.09 65.91
N ARG A 177 110.98 -44.19 64.66
CA ARG A 177 110.10 -44.38 63.50
C ARG A 177 109.64 -45.83 63.46
N ILE A 178 108.33 -46.07 63.56
CA ILE A 178 107.73 -47.36 63.23
C ILE A 178 107.55 -47.39 61.70
N THR A 179 108.17 -48.35 61.03
CA THR A 179 108.09 -48.55 59.58
C THR A 179 107.19 -49.72 59.24
N ASN A 180 106.59 -49.71 58.03
CA ASN A 180 105.61 -50.70 57.55
C ASN A 180 104.27 -50.68 58.31
N VAL A 181 103.77 -49.49 58.61
CA VAL A 181 102.40 -49.28 59.14
C VAL A 181 101.42 -49.13 57.98
N THR A 182 100.59 -50.15 57.75
CA THR A 182 99.45 -50.12 56.81
C THR A 182 98.40 -49.11 57.28
N ALA A 183 97.49 -48.67 56.38
CA ALA A 183 96.39 -47.80 56.76
C ALA A 183 95.53 -48.45 57.86
N GLY A 184 95.25 -47.70 58.94
CA GLY A 184 94.45 -48.18 60.06
C GLY A 184 93.00 -48.44 59.65
N VAL A 185 92.44 -49.56 60.13
CA VAL A 185 91.07 -50.03 59.87
C VAL A 185 90.22 -49.98 61.14
N ASN A 186 90.82 -50.26 62.31
CA ASN A 186 90.19 -50.11 63.61
C ASN A 186 90.59 -48.77 64.26
N ALA A 187 89.76 -48.28 65.19
CA ALA A 187 90.00 -47.02 65.91
C ALA A 187 91.27 -47.01 66.79
N THR A 188 91.89 -48.17 67.02
CA THR A 188 93.14 -48.37 67.78
C THR A 188 94.38 -48.51 66.90
N ASP A 189 94.23 -48.54 65.57
CA ASP A 189 95.35 -48.75 64.66
C ASP A 189 96.16 -47.45 64.47
N ALA A 190 97.49 -47.58 64.29
CA ALA A 190 98.35 -46.42 64.06
C ALA A 190 98.09 -45.79 62.67
N VAL A 191 97.59 -44.55 62.66
CA VAL A 191 97.26 -43.82 61.43
C VAL A 191 98.51 -43.49 60.60
N ASN A 192 98.44 -43.66 59.27
CA ASN A 192 99.57 -43.35 58.39
C ASN A 192 99.46 -41.96 57.72
N VAL A 193 100.57 -41.48 57.16
CA VAL A 193 100.68 -40.12 56.58
C VAL A 193 99.80 -39.91 55.34
N ALA A 194 99.39 -40.98 54.65
CA ALA A 194 98.47 -40.87 53.51
C ALA A 194 97.03 -40.60 53.97
N GLN A 195 96.58 -41.30 55.03
CA GLN A 195 95.27 -41.04 55.66
C GLN A 195 95.18 -39.59 56.18
N LEU A 196 96.26 -39.03 56.71
CA LEU A 196 96.29 -37.64 57.19
C LEU A 196 96.21 -36.60 56.05
N ARG A 197 96.78 -36.87 54.86
CA ARG A 197 96.71 -35.94 53.72
C ARG A 197 95.33 -35.88 53.09
N HIS A 198 94.64 -37.00 52.98
CA HIS A 198 93.27 -37.07 52.44
C HIS A 198 92.28 -36.19 53.22
N VAL A 199 92.55 -35.90 54.51
CA VAL A 199 91.73 -34.98 55.32
C VAL A 199 91.94 -33.50 54.92
N ALA A 200 93.13 -33.12 54.45
CA ALA A 200 93.44 -31.75 54.04
C ALA A 200 92.75 -31.38 52.71
N ASP A 201 92.81 -32.26 51.72
CA ASP A 201 92.24 -32.02 50.38
C ASP A 201 90.72 -31.76 50.45
N VAL A 202 90.00 -32.39 51.39
CA VAL A 202 88.56 -32.19 51.61
C VAL A 202 88.24 -30.77 52.13
N ALA A 203 89.11 -30.19 52.95
CA ALA A 203 88.93 -28.83 53.47
C ALA A 203 89.10 -27.77 52.37
N GLU A 204 90.11 -27.92 51.51
CA GLU A 204 90.39 -26.95 50.45
C GLU A 204 89.33 -26.94 49.35
N ASN A 205 88.80 -28.12 48.96
CA ASN A 205 87.69 -28.23 48.02
C ASN A 205 86.40 -27.54 48.54
N THR A 206 86.18 -27.51 49.86
CA THR A 206 84.99 -26.87 50.44
C THR A 206 84.99 -25.35 50.25
N ALA A 207 86.16 -24.71 50.29
CA ALA A 207 86.30 -23.26 50.07
C ALA A 207 86.13 -22.84 48.60
N GLN A 208 86.23 -23.79 47.65
CA GLN A 208 86.19 -23.48 46.21
C GLN A 208 84.81 -22.96 45.74
N PHE A 209 83.75 -23.24 46.51
CA PHE A 209 82.37 -22.86 46.20
C PHE A 209 81.94 -21.47 46.74
N PHE A 210 82.78 -20.78 47.52
CA PHE A 210 82.50 -19.45 48.06
C PHE A 210 83.66 -18.47 47.80
N LYS A 211 83.56 -17.70 46.71
CA LYS A 211 84.52 -16.63 46.40
C LYS A 211 83.83 -15.30 46.13
N ALA A 212 84.31 -14.26 46.80
CA ALA A 212 84.05 -12.87 46.48
C ALA A 212 85.39 -12.20 46.14
N SER A 213 85.39 -11.30 45.14
CA SER A 213 86.57 -10.56 44.70
C SER A 213 86.45 -9.11 45.16
N PRO A 214 87.15 -8.68 46.23
CA PRO A 214 87.16 -7.28 46.66
C PRO A 214 87.92 -6.39 45.66
N GLY A 215 87.54 -5.12 45.58
CA GLY A 215 88.33 -4.08 44.90
C GLY A 215 89.43 -3.50 45.80
N GLU A 216 90.33 -2.70 45.22
CA GLU A 216 91.49 -2.11 45.91
C GLU A 216 91.11 -1.16 47.08
N GLU A 217 89.88 -0.62 47.10
CA GLU A 217 89.32 0.22 48.18
C GLU A 217 88.10 -0.43 48.86
N SER A 218 88.11 -1.76 49.00
CA SER A 218 86.96 -2.55 49.47
C SER A 218 86.41 -2.13 50.85
N VAL A 219 85.12 -1.82 50.89
CA VAL A 219 84.31 -1.82 52.12
C VAL A 219 83.62 -3.17 52.31
N GLY A 220 83.71 -3.72 53.51
CA GLY A 220 83.11 -5.01 53.84
C GLY A 220 81.58 -5.00 53.81
N ALA A 221 80.98 -6.19 53.74
CA ALA A 221 79.54 -6.35 53.90
C ALA A 221 79.09 -5.89 55.30
N TYR A 222 77.99 -5.14 55.36
CA TYR A 222 77.41 -4.58 56.58
C TYR A 222 76.10 -5.31 56.93
N VAL A 223 75.92 -5.65 58.20
CA VAL A 223 74.72 -6.33 58.71
C VAL A 223 74.27 -5.68 60.01
N GLU A 224 73.02 -5.22 60.06
CA GLU A 224 72.39 -4.58 61.21
C GLU A 224 70.93 -5.05 61.35
N GLY A 225 70.72 -6.31 61.75
CA GLY A 225 69.39 -6.88 61.95
C GLY A 225 69.39 -8.36 62.33
N ASP A 226 68.39 -8.80 63.09
CA ASP A 226 68.24 -10.21 63.47
C ASP A 226 67.93 -11.08 62.26
N SER A 227 68.63 -12.21 62.11
CA SER A 227 68.51 -13.14 60.98
C SER A 227 68.79 -12.54 59.59
N ALA A 228 69.52 -11.42 59.53
CA ALA A 228 69.92 -10.78 58.27
C ALA A 228 71.15 -11.46 57.62
N LEU A 229 71.27 -11.35 56.29
CA LEU A 229 72.35 -11.91 55.49
C LEU A 229 72.88 -10.88 54.48
N ALA A 230 74.16 -10.51 54.57
CA ALA A 230 74.85 -9.72 53.53
C ALA A 230 76.02 -10.50 52.91
N ALA A 231 76.14 -10.47 51.59
CA ALA A 231 77.19 -11.14 50.83
C ALA A 231 77.56 -10.36 49.56
N GLY A 232 78.65 -9.61 49.62
CA GLY A 232 79.16 -8.76 48.55
C GLY A 232 80.02 -7.64 49.11
N GLU A 233 80.85 -7.03 48.28
CA GLU A 233 81.57 -5.81 48.63
C GLU A 233 80.57 -4.64 48.70
N GLY A 234 80.60 -3.82 49.76
CA GLY A 234 79.60 -2.78 50.01
C GLY A 234 78.14 -3.25 50.16
N ALA A 235 77.88 -4.54 50.41
CA ALA A 235 76.53 -5.08 50.57
C ALA A 235 75.99 -4.80 51.98
N ASN A 236 74.84 -4.13 52.10
CA ASN A 236 74.21 -3.70 53.35
C ASN A 236 72.88 -4.44 53.58
N ALA A 237 72.75 -5.18 54.68
CA ALA A 237 71.51 -5.81 55.14
C ALA A 237 71.11 -5.24 56.52
N VAL A 238 70.17 -4.29 56.52
CA VAL A 238 69.73 -3.50 57.68
C VAL A 238 68.24 -3.76 57.93
N GLY A 239 67.91 -4.24 59.14
CA GLY A 239 66.56 -4.67 59.53
C GLY A 239 66.38 -6.19 59.57
N THR A 240 65.37 -6.63 60.32
CA THR A 240 65.08 -8.03 60.62
C THR A 240 64.84 -8.87 59.35
N ALA A 241 65.45 -10.05 59.28
CA ALA A 241 65.31 -11.04 58.20
C ALA A 241 65.61 -10.50 56.77
N THR A 242 66.52 -9.54 56.65
CA THR A 242 66.95 -8.99 55.35
C THR A 242 67.95 -9.87 54.61
N THR A 243 68.02 -9.74 53.29
CA THR A 243 69.04 -10.41 52.46
C THR A 243 69.60 -9.44 51.41
N ALA A 244 70.92 -9.20 51.42
CA ALA A 244 71.64 -8.38 50.45
C ALA A 244 72.75 -9.19 49.77
N LEU A 245 72.66 -9.45 48.46
CA LEU A 245 73.57 -10.32 47.72
C LEU A 245 74.06 -9.65 46.43
N GLY A 246 75.32 -9.18 46.42
CA GLY A 246 75.95 -8.48 45.29
C GLY A 246 76.63 -7.18 45.69
N THR A 247 77.50 -6.65 44.82
CA THR A 247 78.28 -5.42 45.08
C THR A 247 77.37 -4.21 45.29
N GLY A 248 77.46 -3.51 46.42
CA GLY A 248 76.59 -2.36 46.71
C GLY A 248 75.10 -2.69 46.89
N ALA A 249 74.71 -3.96 47.06
CA ALA A 249 73.32 -4.34 47.29
C ALA A 249 72.84 -3.84 48.68
N ASN A 250 71.70 -3.17 48.75
CA ASN A 250 71.16 -2.53 49.94
C ASN A 250 69.74 -3.05 50.24
N ALA A 251 69.58 -3.90 51.26
CA ALA A 251 68.27 -4.27 51.81
C ALA A 251 68.12 -3.58 53.17
N VAL A 252 67.20 -2.62 53.32
CA VAL A 252 67.20 -1.65 54.44
C VAL A 252 65.87 -1.55 55.20
N ALA A 253 65.01 -2.56 55.10
CA ALA A 253 63.75 -2.67 55.83
C ALA A 253 63.39 -4.13 56.13
N GLU A 254 62.54 -4.39 57.12
CA GLU A 254 62.23 -5.75 57.57
C GLU A 254 61.74 -6.67 56.43
N ASN A 255 62.26 -7.91 56.39
CA ASN A 255 62.04 -8.91 55.34
C ASN A 255 62.43 -8.47 53.91
N ALA A 256 63.19 -7.38 53.74
CA ALA A 256 63.60 -6.90 52.40
C ALA A 256 64.73 -7.75 51.79
N THR A 257 64.68 -7.97 50.48
CA THR A 257 65.65 -8.77 49.72
C THR A 257 66.20 -7.98 48.53
N ALA A 258 67.51 -7.72 48.51
CA ALA A 258 68.23 -7.06 47.42
C ALA A 258 69.27 -8.02 46.81
N VAL A 259 69.16 -8.32 45.51
CA VAL A 259 70.05 -9.27 44.81
C VAL A 259 70.54 -8.67 43.49
N GLY A 260 71.84 -8.41 43.39
CA GLY A 260 72.48 -7.81 42.22
C GLY A 260 73.20 -6.49 42.55
N THR A 261 74.13 -6.09 41.68
CA THR A 261 74.98 -4.92 41.93
C THR A 261 74.15 -3.64 42.02
N ASN A 262 74.27 -2.90 43.12
CA ASN A 262 73.49 -1.71 43.47
C ASN A 262 71.96 -1.92 43.52
N ALA A 263 71.48 -3.15 43.75
CA ALA A 263 70.06 -3.37 44.04
C ALA A 263 69.66 -2.71 45.37
N LEU A 264 68.49 -2.07 45.44
CA LEU A 264 67.96 -1.39 46.63
C LEU A 264 66.58 -1.95 46.97
N ALA A 265 66.40 -2.51 48.15
CA ALA A 265 65.11 -2.96 48.70
C ALA A 265 64.85 -2.20 50.01
N SER A 266 64.05 -1.14 49.95
CA SER A 266 63.84 -0.18 51.06
C SER A 266 62.42 -0.17 51.63
N GLY A 267 61.47 -0.89 51.02
CA GLY A 267 60.17 -1.18 51.64
C GLY A 267 60.21 -2.43 52.51
N GLN A 268 59.41 -2.50 53.57
CA GLN A 268 59.20 -3.76 54.30
C GLN A 268 58.66 -4.85 53.35
N ASN A 269 59.11 -6.09 53.49
CA ASN A 269 58.75 -7.25 52.66
C ASN A 269 58.98 -7.01 51.15
N SER A 270 59.92 -6.15 50.77
CA SER A 270 60.22 -5.83 49.36
C SER A 270 61.29 -6.74 48.76
N ALA A 271 61.31 -6.86 47.43
CA ALA A 271 62.28 -7.70 46.71
C ALA A 271 62.82 -7.02 45.44
N ALA A 272 64.09 -6.58 45.46
CA ALA A 272 64.80 -6.02 44.32
C ALA A 272 65.81 -7.03 43.76
N LEU A 273 65.69 -7.42 42.48
CA LEU A 273 66.57 -8.38 41.81
C LEU A 273 67.06 -7.84 40.46
N GLY A 274 68.33 -7.44 40.37
CA GLY A 274 68.97 -6.92 39.16
C GLY A 274 69.87 -5.72 39.42
N HIS A 275 70.65 -5.33 38.41
CA HIS A 275 71.56 -4.18 38.50
C HIS A 275 70.80 -2.85 38.61
N ASN A 276 71.07 -2.05 39.65
CA ASN A 276 70.35 -0.81 39.97
C ASN A 276 68.82 -0.99 40.16
N ALA A 277 68.32 -2.21 40.43
CA ALA A 277 66.89 -2.47 40.68
C ALA A 277 66.46 -1.86 42.02
N GLN A 278 65.27 -1.27 42.11
CA GLN A 278 64.78 -0.56 43.30
C GLN A 278 63.37 -1.01 43.69
N ALA A 279 63.22 -1.63 44.87
CA ALA A 279 61.94 -1.99 45.48
C ALA A 279 61.73 -1.10 46.72
N ASN A 280 61.18 0.09 46.49
CA ASN A 280 61.07 1.16 47.49
C ASN A 280 59.72 1.16 48.22
N GLY A 281 58.68 0.59 47.62
CA GLY A 281 57.36 0.44 48.26
C GLY A 281 57.31 -0.74 49.24
N PRO A 282 56.57 -0.65 50.37
CA PRO A 282 56.23 -1.82 51.17
C PRO A 282 55.55 -2.91 50.33
N ALA A 283 55.93 -4.18 50.52
CA ALA A 283 55.53 -5.35 49.73
C ALA A 283 55.78 -5.22 48.21
N SER A 284 56.68 -4.34 47.77
CA SER A 284 56.99 -4.14 46.35
C SER A 284 58.01 -5.13 45.81
N VAL A 285 57.89 -5.46 44.52
CA VAL A 285 58.81 -6.35 43.80
C VAL A 285 59.37 -5.60 42.60
N ALA A 286 60.69 -5.65 42.39
CA ALA A 286 61.39 -5.02 41.28
C ALA A 286 62.43 -5.98 40.69
N VAL A 287 62.25 -6.45 39.45
CA VAL A 287 63.10 -7.48 38.83
C VAL A 287 63.57 -7.02 37.44
N GLY A 288 64.83 -6.64 37.31
CA GLY A 288 65.44 -6.20 36.05
C GLY A 288 66.49 -5.11 36.20
N GLY A 289 67.49 -5.12 35.31
CA GLY A 289 68.55 -4.12 35.27
C GLY A 289 68.10 -2.78 34.66
N ALA A 290 69.05 -1.87 34.43
CA ALA A 290 68.82 -0.73 33.54
C ALA A 290 68.64 -1.20 32.08
N ALA A 291 67.79 -0.54 31.30
CA ALA A 291 67.60 -0.84 29.88
C ALA A 291 68.73 -0.20 29.05
N VAL A 292 69.69 -1.00 28.58
CA VAL A 292 70.91 -0.53 27.89
C VAL A 292 71.14 -1.17 26.53
N ASN A 293 71.90 -0.49 25.66
CA ASN A 293 72.36 -0.99 24.36
C ASN A 293 73.58 -1.93 24.51
N GLU A 294 74.16 -2.36 23.38
CA GLU A 294 75.32 -3.28 23.35
C GLU A 294 76.59 -2.65 23.96
N ASP A 295 76.71 -1.31 23.95
CA ASP A 295 77.80 -0.52 24.55
C ASP A 295 77.54 -0.13 26.03
N GLY A 296 76.36 -0.43 26.57
CA GLY A 296 75.97 -0.10 27.96
C GLY A 296 75.27 1.25 28.16
N GLU A 297 74.99 2.02 27.09
CA GLU A 297 74.26 3.29 27.17
C GLU A 297 72.73 3.07 27.32
N PRO A 298 71.98 3.90 28.08
CA PRO A 298 70.55 3.68 28.29
C PRO A 298 69.68 3.84 27.02
N LEU A 299 68.87 2.82 26.73
CA LEU A 299 67.91 2.78 25.61
C LEU A 299 66.68 3.68 25.82
N ILE A 300 66.45 4.15 27.06
CA ILE A 300 65.25 4.90 27.44
C ILE A 300 65.67 6.26 27.96
N THR A 301 65.02 7.31 27.45
CA THR A 301 65.14 8.67 27.99
C THR A 301 63.79 9.17 28.50
N ASN A 302 63.82 9.93 29.58
CA ASN A 302 62.67 10.68 30.09
C ASN A 302 62.90 12.17 29.78
N GLY A 303 62.13 12.74 28.86
CA GLY A 303 62.32 14.13 28.41
C GLY A 303 63.70 14.41 27.80
N GLY A 304 64.38 13.39 27.24
CA GLY A 304 65.75 13.47 26.74
C GLY A 304 66.85 13.15 27.75
N VAL A 305 66.52 12.96 29.04
CA VAL A 305 67.48 12.53 30.07
C VAL A 305 67.54 10.99 30.13
N PRO A 306 68.71 10.35 30.00
CA PRO A 306 68.84 8.88 30.07
C PRO A 306 68.39 8.27 31.40
N VAL A 307 67.67 7.15 31.35
CA VAL A 307 67.18 6.42 32.52
C VAL A 307 68.19 5.34 32.93
N THR A 308 69.05 5.67 33.89
CA THR A 308 70.13 4.77 34.40
C THR A 308 69.70 3.85 35.54
N THR A 309 68.50 4.05 36.10
CA THR A 309 67.91 3.19 37.13
C THR A 309 67.35 1.89 36.53
N GLY A 310 67.42 0.80 37.30
CA GLY A 310 66.85 -0.49 36.91
C GLY A 310 65.34 -0.57 37.07
N ALA A 311 64.80 -1.79 37.12
CA ALA A 311 63.40 -2.01 37.47
C ALA A 311 63.10 -1.30 38.79
N THR A 312 62.05 -0.47 38.83
CA THR A 312 61.74 0.43 39.95
C THR A 312 60.29 0.23 40.38
N SER A 313 60.07 -0.21 41.61
CA SER A 313 58.74 -0.33 42.19
C SER A 313 58.65 0.54 43.45
N ALA A 314 57.94 1.66 43.33
CA ALA A 314 57.81 2.66 44.40
C ALA A 314 56.45 2.59 45.12
N GLY A 315 55.42 2.04 44.46
CA GLY A 315 54.10 1.87 45.05
C GLY A 315 54.03 0.74 46.08
N VAL A 316 53.18 0.91 47.12
CA VAL A 316 52.84 -0.17 48.07
C VAL A 316 52.26 -1.35 47.30
N GLY A 317 52.83 -2.54 47.42
CA GLY A 317 52.43 -3.74 46.69
C GLY A 317 52.71 -3.71 45.18
N GLY A 318 53.48 -2.73 44.69
CA GLY A 318 53.77 -2.60 43.26
C GLY A 318 54.70 -3.69 42.74
N THR A 319 54.51 -4.16 41.51
CA THR A 319 55.36 -5.18 40.86
C THR A 319 55.93 -4.66 39.54
N ALA A 320 57.24 -4.45 39.48
CA ALA A 320 57.98 -4.07 38.27
C ALA A 320 58.89 -5.21 37.79
N VAL A 321 58.72 -5.70 36.55
CA VAL A 321 59.49 -6.82 35.99
C VAL A 321 59.90 -6.52 34.55
N GLY A 322 61.18 -6.21 34.33
CA GLY A 322 61.73 -5.81 33.05
C GLY A 322 62.77 -4.70 33.20
N ALA A 323 63.68 -4.57 32.22
CA ALA A 323 64.74 -3.57 32.33
C ALA A 323 64.17 -2.14 32.33
N SER A 324 64.52 -1.35 33.33
CA SER A 324 63.93 -0.02 33.63
C SER A 324 62.37 0.02 33.62
N ALA A 325 61.70 -1.10 33.94
CA ALA A 325 60.26 -1.10 34.22
C ALA A 325 59.96 -0.25 35.48
N LYS A 326 58.79 0.39 35.57
CA LYS A 326 58.45 1.33 36.65
C LYS A 326 57.00 1.18 37.12
N ALA A 327 56.81 0.87 38.41
CA ALA A 327 55.51 0.77 39.07
C ALA A 327 55.44 1.79 40.23
N ASP A 328 54.86 2.96 39.98
CA ASP A 328 54.73 4.03 40.97
C ASP A 328 53.45 3.92 41.80
N GLY A 329 52.35 3.47 41.17
CA GLY A 329 51.03 3.46 41.78
C GLY A 329 50.84 2.39 42.85
N PHE A 330 49.91 2.64 43.78
CA PHE A 330 49.48 1.64 44.78
C PHE A 330 49.02 0.36 44.08
N ALA A 331 49.63 -0.78 44.40
CA ALA A 331 49.40 -2.09 43.77
C ALA A 331 49.53 -2.10 42.23
N ALA A 332 50.30 -1.18 41.64
CA ALA A 332 50.53 -1.11 40.20
C ALA A 332 51.43 -2.26 39.70
N SER A 333 51.22 -2.69 38.45
CA SER A 333 51.96 -3.79 37.81
C SER A 333 52.57 -3.35 36.49
N SER A 334 53.89 -3.42 36.33
CA SER A 334 54.60 -3.06 35.10
C SER A 334 55.53 -4.19 34.63
N PHE A 335 55.20 -4.83 33.52
CA PHE A 335 55.92 -5.97 32.95
C PHE A 335 56.43 -5.66 31.53
N GLY A 336 57.74 -5.58 31.35
CA GLY A 336 58.39 -5.28 30.06
C GLY A 336 59.46 -4.18 30.17
N VAL A 337 60.33 -4.10 29.16
CA VAL A 337 61.41 -3.09 29.13
C VAL A 337 60.81 -1.68 29.04
N GLY A 338 61.03 -0.86 30.05
CA GLY A 338 60.44 0.49 30.13
C GLY A 338 58.93 0.55 30.36
N ALA A 339 58.27 -0.56 30.71
CA ALA A 339 56.84 -0.53 31.04
C ALA A 339 56.61 0.41 32.23
N TYR A 340 55.62 1.31 32.15
CA TYR A 340 55.30 2.29 33.19
C TYR A 340 53.85 2.15 33.67
N ALA A 341 53.64 1.88 34.95
CA ALA A 341 52.34 1.88 35.60
C ALA A 341 52.35 2.93 36.73
N ALA A 342 51.66 4.06 36.51
CA ALA A 342 51.67 5.21 37.40
C ALA A 342 50.43 5.31 38.29
N GLY A 343 49.25 4.94 37.76
CA GLY A 343 47.99 4.98 38.51
C GLY A 343 47.86 3.85 39.55
N ALA A 344 47.03 4.07 40.56
CA ALA A 344 46.67 3.04 41.53
C ALA A 344 46.00 1.86 40.82
N GLN A 345 46.46 0.63 41.09
CA GLN A 345 46.02 -0.63 40.49
C GLN A 345 46.20 -0.68 38.95
N ALA A 346 46.99 0.24 38.37
CA ALA A 346 47.27 0.29 36.95
C ALA A 346 48.18 -0.88 36.51
N SER A 347 48.00 -1.34 35.28
CA SER A 347 48.66 -2.53 34.72
C SER A 347 49.25 -2.26 33.34
N ALA A 348 50.58 -2.26 33.22
CA ALA A 348 51.31 -2.06 31.97
C ALA A 348 52.07 -3.33 31.56
N PHE A 349 51.76 -3.91 30.40
CA PHE A 349 52.36 -5.15 29.88
C PHE A 349 52.92 -4.93 28.46
N GLY A 350 54.22 -4.65 28.32
CA GLY A 350 54.87 -4.45 27.02
C GLY A 350 56.02 -3.45 27.06
N ALA A 351 56.84 -3.41 26.01
CA ALA A 351 57.97 -2.49 25.95
C ALA A 351 57.48 -1.04 25.84
N VAL A 352 57.80 -0.18 26.82
CA VAL A 352 57.30 1.21 26.91
C VAL A 352 55.75 1.29 26.92
N ALA A 353 55.06 0.24 27.39
CA ALA A 353 53.62 0.32 27.68
C ALA A 353 53.37 1.26 28.87
N ASN A 354 52.36 2.13 28.81
CA ASN A 354 52.14 3.21 29.77
C ASN A 354 50.69 3.22 30.29
N ALA A 355 50.49 2.78 31.52
CA ALA A 355 49.22 2.81 32.24
C ALA A 355 49.26 3.92 33.31
N ALA A 356 48.82 5.12 32.94
CA ALA A 356 48.95 6.33 33.74
C ALA A 356 47.69 6.66 34.58
N GLY A 357 46.51 6.20 34.18
CA GLY A 357 45.27 6.39 34.95
C GLY A 357 45.10 5.34 36.05
N ASP A 358 44.36 5.67 37.11
CA ASP A 358 43.97 4.69 38.13
C ASP A 358 43.13 3.57 37.49
N TYR A 359 43.35 2.32 37.88
CA TYR A 359 42.76 1.12 37.29
C TYR A 359 43.02 0.91 35.78
N ALA A 360 43.90 1.71 35.16
CA ALA A 360 44.13 1.65 33.72
C ALA A 360 44.96 0.42 33.31
N THR A 361 44.68 -0.15 32.14
CA THR A 361 45.37 -1.33 31.60
C THR A 361 45.96 -1.04 30.22
N ALA A 362 47.29 -1.07 30.09
CA ALA A 362 48.02 -0.89 28.83
C ALA A 362 48.74 -2.21 28.43
N VAL A 363 48.45 -2.77 27.26
CA VAL A 363 49.03 -4.04 26.79
C VAL A 363 49.57 -3.92 25.37
N GLY A 364 50.88 -4.10 25.22
CA GLY A 364 51.61 -4.03 23.96
C GLY A 364 52.62 -2.88 23.92
N THR A 365 53.57 -2.96 23.00
CA THR A 365 54.67 -1.99 22.85
C THR A 365 54.13 -0.57 22.63
N GLN A 366 54.65 0.42 23.36
CA GLN A 366 54.27 1.84 23.24
C GLN A 366 52.74 2.11 23.32
N THR A 367 51.97 1.29 24.03
CA THR A 367 50.53 1.54 24.26
C THR A 367 50.31 2.51 25.41
N ARG A 368 49.26 3.34 25.38
CA ARG A 368 48.98 4.33 26.44
C ARG A 368 47.54 4.30 26.94
N ALA A 369 47.33 3.84 28.18
CA ALA A 369 46.07 3.93 28.90
C ALA A 369 46.19 5.03 29.97
N SER A 370 45.70 6.25 29.68
CA SER A 370 45.88 7.43 30.53
C SER A 370 44.61 7.97 31.18
N GLY A 371 43.43 7.46 30.80
CA GLY A 371 42.19 7.75 31.53
C GLY A 371 42.00 6.81 32.73
N THR A 372 41.29 7.25 33.77
CA THR A 372 40.86 6.37 34.87
C THR A 372 40.02 5.21 34.31
N SER A 373 40.28 3.99 34.76
CA SER A 373 39.66 2.75 34.28
C SER A 373 39.78 2.48 32.76
N SER A 374 40.70 3.15 32.06
CA SER A 374 40.88 2.99 30.62
C SER A 374 41.65 1.73 30.24
N THR A 375 41.38 1.15 29.07
CA THR A 375 42.04 -0.07 28.56
C THR A 375 42.59 0.13 27.16
N ALA A 376 43.91 0.10 26.99
CA ALA A 376 44.61 0.21 25.70
C ALA A 376 45.36 -1.09 25.37
N VAL A 377 45.02 -1.75 24.25
CA VAL A 377 45.61 -3.03 23.85
C VAL A 377 46.00 -2.99 22.37
N GLY A 378 47.29 -3.08 22.04
CA GLY A 378 47.77 -2.98 20.66
C GLY A 378 49.25 -2.64 20.51
N GLY A 379 49.54 -1.51 19.86
CA GLY A 379 50.89 -1.00 19.61
C GLY A 379 50.94 0.11 18.56
N PRO A 380 52.13 0.59 18.18
CA PRO A 380 52.29 1.59 17.13
C PRO A 380 51.98 1.00 15.75
N VAL A 381 51.41 1.81 14.87
CA VAL A 381 51.28 1.55 13.43
C VAL A 381 51.67 2.81 12.65
N ASP A 382 52.33 2.67 11.50
CA ASP A 382 52.63 3.80 10.63
C ASP A 382 51.34 4.25 9.92
N LEU A 383 50.94 5.51 10.10
CA LEU A 383 49.73 6.07 9.50
C LEU A 383 49.81 6.11 7.97
N ILE A 384 51.02 6.26 7.42
CA ILE A 384 51.30 6.24 5.98
C ILE A 384 52.54 5.36 5.76
N PRO A 385 52.38 4.05 5.48
CA PRO A 385 53.48 3.08 5.47
C PRO A 385 54.71 3.52 4.68
N GLY A 386 55.82 3.71 5.40
CA GLY A 386 57.12 4.13 4.86
C GLY A 386 57.46 5.61 5.11
N LEU A 387 56.57 6.39 5.74
CA LEU A 387 56.88 7.76 6.18
C LEU A 387 57.24 7.86 7.67
N GLY A 388 57.03 6.80 8.46
CA GLY A 388 57.44 6.74 9.87
C GLY A 388 56.57 7.59 10.80
N LEU A 389 55.33 7.87 10.41
CA LEU A 389 54.36 8.65 11.19
C LEU A 389 53.57 7.70 12.09
N PHE A 390 54.21 7.24 13.15
CA PHE A 390 53.64 6.23 14.05
C PHE A 390 52.52 6.78 14.95
N VAL A 391 51.35 6.15 14.86
CA VAL A 391 50.21 6.35 15.76
C VAL A 391 50.17 5.19 16.75
N GLN A 392 50.20 5.50 18.05
CA GLN A 392 50.18 4.55 19.16
C GLN A 392 48.76 4.27 19.63
N THR A 393 48.46 3.03 20.05
CA THR A 393 47.17 2.71 20.68
C THR A 393 46.99 3.51 21.97
N GLN A 394 45.90 4.26 22.07
CA GLN A 394 45.66 5.19 23.17
C GLN A 394 44.23 5.12 23.69
N ALA A 395 44.06 4.85 24.98
CA ALA A 395 42.81 5.04 25.70
C ALA A 395 43.02 6.19 26.70
N SER A 396 42.50 7.38 26.40
CA SER A 396 42.77 8.61 27.15
C SER A 396 41.56 9.27 27.79
N GLY A 397 40.34 8.90 27.40
CA GLY A 397 39.13 9.26 28.14
C GLY A 397 38.90 8.37 29.37
N GLU A 398 38.11 8.84 30.34
CA GLU A 398 37.69 8.02 31.48
C GLU A 398 36.90 6.79 30.98
N ALA A 399 37.20 5.62 31.54
CA ALA A 399 36.64 4.31 31.19
C ALA A 399 36.65 3.97 29.69
N SER A 400 37.54 4.61 28.92
CA SER A 400 37.67 4.39 27.48
C SER A 400 38.40 3.08 27.15
N THR A 401 38.06 2.47 26.02
CA THR A 401 38.68 1.21 25.54
C THR A 401 39.22 1.36 24.13
N ALA A 402 40.51 1.11 23.92
CA ALA A 402 41.18 1.14 22.61
C ALA A 402 41.86 -0.21 22.32
N LEU A 403 41.33 -0.98 21.36
CA LEU A 403 41.79 -2.33 21.01
C LEU A 403 42.19 -2.42 19.54
N GLY A 404 43.49 -2.39 19.25
CA GLY A 404 44.06 -2.43 17.90
C GLY A 404 45.25 -1.50 17.75
N ALA A 405 46.13 -1.78 16.78
CA ALA A 405 47.33 -0.96 16.56
C ALA A 405 46.94 0.46 16.10
N GLY A 406 47.41 1.48 16.81
CA GLY A 406 47.01 2.88 16.58
C GLY A 406 45.52 3.17 16.80
N ALA A 407 44.76 2.34 17.53
CA ALA A 407 43.39 2.65 17.91
C ALA A 407 43.37 3.76 18.99
N ILE A 408 42.47 4.74 18.87
CA ILE A 408 42.38 5.90 19.76
C ILE A 408 40.97 5.99 20.35
N ALA A 409 40.84 5.86 21.67
CA ALA A 409 39.61 6.16 22.40
C ALA A 409 39.88 7.34 23.36
N SER A 410 39.55 8.56 22.94
CA SER A 410 39.87 9.80 23.68
C SER A 410 38.66 10.46 24.33
N GLY A 411 37.44 10.11 23.93
CA GLY A 411 36.22 10.50 24.64
C GLY A 411 36.00 9.68 25.93
N THR A 412 35.35 10.28 26.92
CA THR A 412 34.89 9.55 28.12
C THR A 412 33.85 8.50 27.73
N TYR A 413 33.95 7.30 28.29
CA TYR A 413 33.21 6.07 27.92
C TYR A 413 33.38 5.61 26.45
N ALA A 414 34.32 6.19 25.69
CA ALA A 414 34.49 5.87 24.27
C ALA A 414 35.16 4.51 24.02
N THR A 415 34.76 3.82 22.95
CA THR A 415 35.28 2.48 22.59
C THR A 415 35.76 2.45 21.13
N ALA A 416 37.06 2.31 20.91
CA ALA A 416 37.70 2.15 19.61
C ALA A 416 38.25 0.71 19.44
N VAL A 417 37.83 0.00 18.41
CA VAL A 417 38.23 -1.40 18.13
C VAL A 417 38.59 -1.60 16.67
N GLY A 418 39.88 -1.81 16.40
CA GLY A 418 40.44 -2.00 15.07
C GLY A 418 41.63 -1.08 14.78
N THR A 419 42.52 -1.51 13.89
CA THR A 419 43.70 -0.72 13.51
C THR A 419 43.30 0.66 12.97
N LEU A 420 43.89 1.73 13.52
CA LEU A 420 43.56 3.12 13.21
C LEU A 420 42.08 3.51 13.40
N SER A 421 41.33 2.81 14.25
CA SER A 421 39.99 3.28 14.69
C SER A 421 40.11 4.46 15.65
N GLU A 422 39.24 5.46 15.55
CA GLU A 422 39.18 6.60 16.48
C GLU A 422 37.75 6.83 16.99
N ALA A 423 37.58 6.83 18.31
CA ALA A 423 36.38 7.25 19.02
C ALA A 423 36.72 8.43 19.93
N SER A 424 36.42 9.65 19.49
CA SER A 424 36.82 10.90 20.14
C SER A 424 35.66 11.75 20.68
N GLY A 425 34.41 11.39 20.38
CA GLY A 425 33.25 11.90 21.11
C GLY A 425 33.04 11.18 22.45
N THR A 426 32.43 11.86 23.43
CA THR A 426 31.91 11.21 24.66
C THR A 426 30.91 10.11 24.29
N GLU A 427 30.96 8.96 24.95
CA GLU A 427 30.15 7.76 24.67
C GLU A 427 30.28 7.20 23.22
N ALA A 428 31.25 7.67 22.43
CA ALA A 428 31.38 7.28 21.03
C ALA A 428 31.95 5.85 20.87
N THR A 429 31.51 5.13 19.85
CA THR A 429 31.95 3.77 19.52
C THR A 429 32.44 3.70 18.08
N ALA A 430 33.69 3.29 17.86
CA ALA A 430 34.30 3.10 16.54
C ALA A 430 34.82 1.67 16.39
N VAL A 431 34.27 0.87 15.47
CA VAL A 431 34.63 -0.55 15.29
C VAL A 431 34.94 -0.85 13.83
N GLY A 432 36.22 -1.06 13.50
CA GLY A 432 36.71 -1.40 12.17
C GLY A 432 38.00 -0.68 11.82
N TYR A 433 38.71 -1.17 10.79
CA TYR A 433 39.90 -0.48 10.27
C TYR A 433 39.54 0.94 9.82
N PHE A 434 40.19 1.96 10.38
CA PHE A 434 39.93 3.37 10.06
C PHE A 434 38.47 3.83 10.31
N ALA A 435 37.73 3.17 11.22
CA ALA A 435 36.41 3.65 11.65
C ALA A 435 36.56 4.90 12.54
N TYR A 436 35.73 5.93 12.33
CA TYR A 436 35.88 7.24 12.99
C TYR A 436 34.55 7.75 13.57
N ALA A 437 34.50 7.95 14.89
CA ALA A 437 33.34 8.45 15.63
C ALA A 437 33.72 9.69 16.49
N PRO A 438 33.77 10.89 15.91
CA PRO A 438 34.01 12.14 16.65
C PRO A 438 32.75 12.79 17.24
N GLY A 439 31.54 12.29 16.91
CA GLY A 439 30.29 12.82 17.49
C GLY A 439 30.02 12.27 18.89
N GLU A 440 29.44 13.08 19.78
CA GLU A 440 28.93 12.63 21.08
C GLU A 440 27.85 11.56 20.90
N GLY A 441 27.95 10.44 21.61
CA GLY A 441 27.10 9.25 21.47
C GLY A 441 27.15 8.58 20.09
N ALA A 442 28.12 8.90 19.23
CA ALA A 442 28.13 8.45 17.85
C ALA A 442 28.74 7.05 17.68
N THR A 443 28.17 6.23 16.79
CA THR A 443 28.55 4.83 16.58
C THR A 443 28.96 4.58 15.11
N ALA A 444 30.25 4.40 14.84
CA ALA A 444 30.81 4.03 13.53
C ALA A 444 31.24 2.55 13.52
N VAL A 445 30.56 1.69 12.77
CA VAL A 445 30.82 0.24 12.72
C VAL A 445 30.99 -0.21 11.27
N GLY A 446 32.19 -0.69 10.94
CA GLY A 446 32.62 -1.09 9.61
C GLY A 446 33.89 -0.33 9.18
N PRO A 447 34.75 -0.90 8.31
CA PRO A 447 35.97 -0.22 7.91
C PRO A 447 35.67 1.11 7.21
N GLN A 448 36.44 2.15 7.53
CA GLN A 448 36.30 3.51 6.99
C GLN A 448 34.90 4.13 7.22
N SER A 449 34.13 3.65 8.20
CA SER A 449 32.85 4.26 8.58
C SER A 449 33.08 5.58 9.35
N LEU A 450 32.16 6.54 9.20
CA LEU A 450 32.24 7.87 9.79
C LEU A 450 30.92 8.24 10.49
N ALA A 451 30.91 8.38 11.81
CA ALA A 451 29.76 8.81 12.60
C ALA A 451 30.09 10.15 13.31
N SER A 452 29.74 11.25 12.64
CA SER A 452 30.22 12.62 12.97
C SER A 452 29.11 13.60 13.36
N GLY A 453 27.85 13.18 13.32
CA GLY A 453 26.77 13.87 14.02
C GLY A 453 26.66 13.38 15.47
N GLU A 454 26.22 14.25 16.36
CA GLU A 454 25.69 13.90 17.69
C GLU A 454 24.65 12.77 17.57
N LEU A 455 24.72 11.73 18.41
CA LEU A 455 23.86 10.55 18.40
C LEU A 455 23.73 9.85 17.03
N SER A 456 24.72 10.00 16.14
CA SER A 456 24.67 9.44 14.78
C SER A 456 25.25 8.02 14.71
N THR A 457 24.70 7.17 13.83
CA THR A 457 25.16 5.78 13.64
C THR A 457 25.52 5.54 12.17
N ALA A 458 26.71 5.02 11.90
CA ALA A 458 27.17 4.61 10.57
C ALA A 458 27.51 3.11 10.60
N LEU A 459 26.73 2.27 9.93
CA LEU A 459 26.87 0.81 9.96
C LEU A 459 27.13 0.25 8.55
N GLY A 460 28.40 -0.02 8.23
CA GLY A 460 28.86 -0.61 6.98
C GLY A 460 30.17 0.00 6.48
N TYR A 461 30.86 -0.71 5.59
CA TYR A 461 32.07 -0.23 4.91
C TYR A 461 31.84 1.16 4.27
N PHE A 462 32.67 2.15 4.59
CA PHE A 462 32.58 3.51 4.05
C PHE A 462 31.21 4.20 4.27
N SER A 463 30.41 3.76 5.25
CA SER A 463 29.15 4.42 5.64
C SER A 463 29.44 5.77 6.34
N THR A 464 28.59 6.77 6.12
CA THR A 464 28.82 8.14 6.62
C THR A 464 27.54 8.75 7.20
N ALA A 465 27.50 8.94 8.51
CA ALA A 465 26.49 9.71 9.21
C ALA A 465 27.06 11.07 9.66
N ARG A 466 26.36 12.14 9.28
CA ARG A 466 26.71 13.56 9.52
C ARG A 466 25.55 14.37 10.09
N GLY A 467 24.31 13.92 9.95
CA GLY A 467 23.17 14.52 10.63
C GLY A 467 23.12 14.11 12.11
N ALA A 468 22.74 15.03 13.00
CA ALA A 468 22.46 14.68 14.40
C ALA A 468 21.27 13.69 14.48
N ASN A 469 21.35 12.69 15.37
CA ASN A 469 20.38 11.61 15.50
C ASN A 469 20.02 10.98 14.13
N SER A 470 21.03 10.58 13.34
CA SER A 470 20.84 9.98 12.02
C SER A 470 21.62 8.68 11.82
N VAL A 471 21.05 7.77 11.04
CA VAL A 471 21.58 6.42 10.81
C VAL A 471 21.91 6.22 9.33
N ALA A 472 23.18 5.94 9.00
CA ALA A 472 23.62 5.49 7.68
C ALA A 472 23.79 3.96 7.70
N LEU A 473 22.86 3.23 7.09
CA LEU A 473 22.77 1.77 7.14
C LEU A 473 23.19 1.15 5.80
N GLY A 474 24.23 0.31 5.81
CA GLY A 474 24.80 -0.35 4.64
C GLY A 474 26.07 0.32 4.11
N ALA A 475 26.85 -0.41 3.31
CA ALA A 475 28.11 0.09 2.77
C ALA A 475 27.91 1.32 1.85
N ASN A 476 28.78 2.31 1.93
CA ASN A 476 28.68 3.60 1.23
C ASN A 476 27.37 4.38 1.47
N SER A 477 26.56 4.03 2.48
CA SER A 477 25.34 4.77 2.80
C SER A 477 25.67 6.13 3.42
N VAL A 478 24.88 7.16 3.09
CA VAL A 478 25.14 8.55 3.50
C VAL A 478 23.89 9.15 4.15
N ALA A 479 24.02 9.59 5.41
CA ALA A 479 22.97 10.27 6.18
C ALA A 479 23.43 11.68 6.58
N THR A 480 23.04 12.71 5.82
CA THR A 480 23.40 14.12 6.06
C THR A 480 22.30 14.94 6.73
N ARG A 481 21.05 14.45 6.78
CA ARG A 481 19.93 15.14 7.41
C ARG A 481 19.69 14.59 8.82
N ALA A 482 19.53 15.48 9.80
CA ALA A 482 19.19 15.10 11.17
C ALA A 482 17.85 14.34 11.24
N ASN A 483 17.70 13.47 12.23
CA ASN A 483 16.50 12.63 12.44
C ASN A 483 16.11 11.81 11.18
N THR A 484 17.06 11.05 10.61
CA THR A 484 16.79 10.18 9.44
C THR A 484 17.51 8.85 9.49
N VAL A 485 16.93 7.83 8.85
CA VAL A 485 17.62 6.60 8.47
C VAL A 485 17.84 6.62 6.95
N SER A 486 19.09 6.50 6.51
CA SER A 486 19.48 6.40 5.10
C SER A 486 20.04 5.01 4.81
N VAL A 487 19.40 4.28 3.91
CA VAL A 487 19.80 2.92 3.50
C VAL A 487 20.72 2.88 2.27
N GLY A 488 21.17 4.04 1.78
CA GLY A 488 21.99 4.16 0.58
C GLY A 488 22.59 5.56 0.41
N ALA A 489 22.92 5.92 -0.83
CA ALA A 489 23.37 7.26 -1.21
C ALA A 489 22.67 7.69 -2.52
N ALA A 490 22.80 8.96 -2.91
CA ALA A 490 22.20 9.45 -4.15
C ALA A 490 22.75 8.69 -5.37
N GLY A 491 21.85 8.19 -6.23
CA GLY A 491 22.18 7.32 -7.36
C GLY A 491 22.62 5.89 -6.97
N ASN A 492 22.56 5.56 -5.68
CA ASN A 492 22.88 4.26 -5.09
C ASN A 492 21.84 3.90 -4.01
N GLU A 493 20.57 4.17 -4.30
CA GLU A 493 19.43 3.90 -3.45
C GLU A 493 19.20 2.38 -3.29
N ARG A 494 18.79 1.95 -2.10
CA ARG A 494 18.48 0.53 -1.82
C ARG A 494 16.99 0.28 -1.65
N GLN A 495 16.53 -0.86 -2.18
CA GLN A 495 15.21 -1.38 -1.89
C GLN A 495 15.15 -1.87 -0.44
N ILE A 496 14.07 -1.52 0.27
CA ILE A 496 13.73 -2.08 1.58
C ILE A 496 12.73 -3.21 1.33
N THR A 497 13.15 -4.46 1.54
CA THR A 497 12.34 -5.66 1.30
C THR A 497 11.70 -6.18 2.58
N ASN A 498 10.76 -7.13 2.46
CA ASN A 498 10.01 -7.72 3.59
C ASN A 498 9.19 -6.73 4.44
N VAL A 499 8.86 -5.56 3.87
CA VAL A 499 7.99 -4.56 4.50
C VAL A 499 6.54 -5.05 4.51
N ALA A 500 5.99 -5.31 5.70
CA ALA A 500 4.57 -5.62 5.89
C ALA A 500 3.67 -4.43 5.48
N ALA A 501 2.35 -4.64 5.38
CA ALA A 501 1.44 -3.54 5.09
C ALA A 501 1.34 -2.61 6.31
N GLY A 502 1.61 -1.32 6.12
CA GLY A 502 1.47 -0.31 7.18
C GLY A 502 0.03 -0.14 7.65
N THR A 503 -0.14 0.08 8.96
CA THR A 503 -1.43 0.12 9.67
C THR A 503 -1.68 1.45 10.41
N GLN A 504 -0.61 2.15 10.78
CA GLN A 504 -0.62 3.45 11.46
C GLN A 504 -0.06 4.55 10.55
N GLY A 505 -0.35 5.81 10.88
CA GLY A 505 0.03 6.98 10.07
C GLY A 505 1.54 7.25 9.93
N THR A 506 2.38 6.50 10.62
CA THR A 506 3.86 6.57 10.56
C THR A 506 4.52 5.29 10.03
N ASP A 507 3.72 4.29 9.63
CA ASP A 507 4.25 3.02 9.11
C ASP A 507 4.76 3.16 7.66
N ALA A 508 5.72 2.33 7.26
CA ALA A 508 6.19 2.28 5.89
C ALA A 508 5.15 1.62 4.96
N VAL A 509 4.92 2.23 3.80
CA VAL A 509 3.98 1.72 2.78
C VAL A 509 4.71 0.76 1.83
N ASN A 510 4.18 -0.43 1.61
CA ASN A 510 4.74 -1.39 0.65
C ASN A 510 4.09 -1.29 -0.74
N LEU A 511 4.71 -1.93 -1.74
CA LEU A 511 4.26 -1.87 -3.14
C LEU A 511 2.84 -2.43 -3.33
N ASN A 512 2.39 -3.39 -2.53
CA ASN A 512 1.04 -3.94 -2.65
C ASN A 512 -0.03 -2.93 -2.18
N GLN A 513 0.25 -2.16 -1.12
CA GLN A 513 -0.62 -1.06 -0.71
C GLN A 513 -0.67 0.05 -1.76
N LEU A 514 0.49 0.42 -2.33
CA LEU A 514 0.54 1.40 -3.42
C LEU A 514 -0.19 0.91 -4.67
N ASN A 515 -0.08 -0.37 -5.01
CA ASN A 515 -0.81 -0.97 -6.14
C ASN A 515 -2.32 -1.00 -5.90
N ALA A 516 -2.81 -1.27 -4.68
CA ALA A 516 -4.24 -1.19 -4.37
C ALA A 516 -4.78 0.26 -4.51
N VAL A 517 -3.99 1.27 -4.12
CA VAL A 517 -4.30 2.69 -4.39
C VAL A 517 -4.27 2.98 -5.89
N ALA A 518 -3.29 2.45 -6.64
CA ALA A 518 -3.18 2.63 -8.08
C ALA A 518 -4.33 1.95 -8.85
N GLU A 519 -4.79 0.78 -8.43
CA GLU A 519 -5.96 0.08 -8.97
C GLU A 519 -7.25 0.84 -8.66
N THR A 520 -7.38 1.39 -7.45
CA THR A 520 -8.49 2.29 -7.09
C THR A 520 -8.48 3.56 -7.96
N ALA A 521 -7.30 4.14 -8.23
CA ALA A 521 -7.13 5.30 -9.09
C ALA A 521 -7.38 4.99 -10.57
N GLN A 522 -6.97 3.81 -11.07
CA GLN A 522 -7.28 3.34 -12.42
C GLN A 522 -8.78 3.06 -12.58
N THR A 523 -9.43 2.49 -11.56
CA THR A 523 -10.89 2.25 -11.53
C THR A 523 -11.64 3.58 -11.57
N THR A 524 -11.27 4.52 -10.69
CA THR A 524 -11.82 5.89 -10.69
C THR A 524 -11.61 6.56 -12.05
N GLY A 525 -10.38 6.52 -12.57
CA GLY A 525 -10.02 7.06 -13.87
C GLY A 525 -10.57 6.29 -15.07
N LYS A 526 -11.17 5.11 -14.90
CA LYS A 526 -11.89 4.37 -15.96
C LYS A 526 -13.30 4.91 -16.12
N TYR A 527 -13.98 5.17 -14.99
CA TYR A 527 -15.36 5.65 -14.96
C TYR A 527 -15.48 7.18 -14.98
N PHE A 528 -14.42 7.92 -14.62
CA PHE A 528 -14.35 9.37 -14.69
C PHE A 528 -13.16 9.82 -15.54
N LYS A 529 -13.43 10.31 -16.76
CA LYS A 529 -12.45 10.87 -17.69
C LYS A 529 -12.72 12.36 -17.89
N ALA A 530 -11.70 13.19 -17.70
CA ALA A 530 -11.71 14.60 -18.09
C ALA A 530 -10.38 14.94 -18.78
N SER A 531 -10.44 15.78 -19.81
CA SER A 531 -9.27 16.31 -20.52
C SER A 531 -9.15 17.83 -20.31
N GLY A 532 -7.93 18.30 -20.08
CA GLY A 532 -7.58 19.72 -20.11
C GLY A 532 -6.79 20.09 -21.36
N SER A 533 -6.59 21.38 -21.62
CA SER A 533 -5.72 21.82 -22.72
C SER A 533 -4.25 21.68 -22.35
N ALA A 534 -3.41 21.33 -23.33
CA ALA A 534 -1.96 21.20 -23.17
C ALA A 534 -1.22 22.55 -22.98
N LYS A 535 -1.89 23.57 -22.41
CA LYS A 535 -1.35 24.93 -22.23
C LYS A 535 -1.55 25.49 -20.83
N LYS A 536 -2.49 24.99 -20.01
CA LYS A 536 -2.59 25.32 -18.58
C LYS A 536 -3.27 24.21 -17.77
N ASP A 537 -2.67 23.83 -16.65
CA ASP A 537 -3.27 22.93 -15.65
C ASP A 537 -4.25 23.66 -14.70
N VAL A 538 -5.20 24.43 -15.24
CA VAL A 538 -6.27 25.02 -14.42
C VAL A 538 -7.29 23.93 -14.11
N GLY A 539 -7.16 23.31 -12.95
CA GLY A 539 -8.11 22.31 -12.45
C GLY A 539 -9.55 22.85 -12.33
N ALA A 540 -10.51 21.94 -12.24
CA ALA A 540 -11.89 22.29 -11.90
C ALA A 540 -11.97 22.82 -10.46
N TYR A 541 -12.81 23.84 -10.23
CA TYR A 541 -12.96 24.52 -8.96
C TYR A 541 -14.38 24.33 -8.41
N VAL A 542 -14.47 23.85 -7.17
CA VAL A 542 -15.73 23.69 -6.42
C VAL A 542 -15.63 24.43 -5.10
N GLU A 543 -16.59 25.30 -4.83
CA GLU A 543 -16.72 26.04 -3.55
C GLU A 543 -18.08 25.76 -2.90
N GLY A 544 -19.13 25.56 -3.70
CA GLY A 544 -20.48 25.29 -3.21
C GLY A 544 -20.65 23.88 -2.63
N GLN A 545 -21.39 23.76 -1.53
CA GLN A 545 -21.81 22.46 -1.02
C GLN A 545 -22.74 21.75 -2.02
N ASN A 546 -22.58 20.44 -2.17
CA ASN A 546 -23.28 19.59 -3.15
C ASN A 546 -23.13 20.04 -4.61
N ALA A 547 -22.05 20.77 -4.95
CA ALA A 547 -21.77 21.21 -6.30
C ALA A 547 -20.81 20.27 -7.04
N LEU A 548 -20.87 20.30 -8.38
CA LEU A 548 -20.07 19.47 -9.30
C LEU A 548 -19.37 20.37 -10.32
N ALA A 549 -18.04 20.24 -10.45
CA ALA A 549 -17.28 20.86 -11.54
C ALA A 549 -16.44 19.82 -12.29
N ALA A 550 -16.46 19.84 -13.62
CA ALA A 550 -15.71 18.90 -14.46
C ALA A 550 -15.26 19.54 -15.79
N GLY A 551 -13.94 19.64 -15.99
CA GLY A 551 -13.29 20.28 -17.15
C GLY A 551 -12.25 21.32 -16.73
N GLU A 552 -11.31 21.68 -17.61
CA GLU A 552 -10.32 22.73 -17.34
C GLU A 552 -11.02 24.05 -16.99
N GLY A 553 -10.70 24.64 -15.84
CA GLY A 553 -11.29 25.90 -15.39
C GLY A 553 -12.82 25.87 -15.21
N ALA A 554 -13.45 24.70 -15.17
CA ALA A 554 -14.86 24.58 -14.81
C ALA A 554 -15.05 25.01 -13.35
N LYS A 555 -16.00 25.92 -13.08
CA LYS A 555 -16.13 26.61 -11.78
C LYS A 555 -17.57 26.55 -11.27
N ALA A 556 -17.77 25.84 -10.17
CA ALA A 556 -19.06 25.62 -9.50
C ALA A 556 -19.06 26.25 -8.10
N VAL A 557 -19.66 27.43 -7.98
CA VAL A 557 -19.57 28.29 -6.77
C VAL A 557 -20.77 28.13 -5.85
N GLY A 558 -21.98 28.04 -6.42
CA GLY A 558 -23.22 28.05 -5.66
C GLY A 558 -23.56 26.72 -5.02
N THR A 559 -24.36 26.73 -3.96
CA THR A 559 -24.90 25.50 -3.35
C THR A 559 -25.71 24.70 -4.39
N GLY A 560 -25.33 23.46 -4.63
CA GLY A 560 -26.00 22.58 -5.59
C GLY A 560 -25.79 22.95 -7.08
N THR A 561 -24.73 23.67 -7.44
CA THR A 561 -24.46 24.01 -8.86
C THR A 561 -23.76 22.89 -9.63
N THR A 562 -23.99 22.81 -10.94
CA THR A 562 -23.24 21.93 -11.86
C THR A 562 -22.52 22.74 -12.93
N ALA A 563 -21.22 22.51 -13.13
CA ALA A 563 -20.40 23.12 -14.17
C ALA A 563 -19.64 22.03 -14.96
N LEU A 564 -20.02 21.79 -16.22
CA LEU A 564 -19.48 20.71 -17.06
C LEU A 564 -18.96 21.25 -18.40
N GLY A 565 -17.66 21.14 -18.64
CA GLY A 565 -16.98 21.64 -19.84
C GLY A 565 -15.92 22.69 -19.52
N ALA A 566 -14.94 22.86 -20.42
CA ALA A 566 -13.83 23.79 -20.20
C ALA A 566 -14.33 25.24 -20.07
N GLY A 567 -13.98 25.90 -18.96
CA GLY A 567 -14.45 27.25 -18.63
C GLY A 567 -15.95 27.38 -18.35
N ALA A 568 -16.68 26.28 -18.10
CA ALA A 568 -18.08 26.36 -17.68
C ALA A 568 -18.19 26.99 -16.27
N HIS A 569 -19.08 27.96 -16.08
CA HIS A 569 -19.18 28.75 -14.84
C HIS A 569 -20.62 28.74 -14.33
N ALA A 570 -20.85 28.10 -13.18
CA ALA A 570 -22.14 28.07 -12.50
C ALA A 570 -22.01 28.76 -11.13
N VAL A 571 -22.67 29.92 -10.99
CA VAL A 571 -22.31 30.90 -9.95
C VAL A 571 -23.22 30.82 -8.74
N VAL A 572 -24.53 30.80 -8.94
CA VAL A 572 -25.52 30.95 -7.86
C VAL A 572 -26.30 29.66 -7.61
N ARG A 573 -26.86 29.51 -6.41
CA ARG A 573 -27.56 28.31 -5.90
C ARG A 573 -28.43 27.61 -6.97
N LYS A 574 -28.18 26.31 -7.18
CA LYS A 574 -28.82 25.42 -8.17
C LYS A 574 -28.59 25.75 -9.66
N ALA A 575 -27.71 26.70 -10.02
CA ALA A 575 -27.38 26.97 -11.42
C ALA A 575 -26.66 25.79 -12.09
N THR A 576 -26.91 25.59 -13.39
CA THR A 576 -26.35 24.48 -14.19
C THR A 576 -25.76 25.04 -15.48
N ALA A 577 -24.44 24.97 -15.64
CA ALA A 577 -23.70 25.36 -16.84
C ALA A 577 -23.06 24.13 -17.50
N VAL A 578 -23.43 23.84 -18.74
CA VAL A 578 -22.97 22.65 -19.48
C VAL A 578 -22.56 23.06 -20.90
N GLY A 579 -21.27 23.00 -21.18
CA GLY A 579 -20.66 23.39 -22.45
C GLY A 579 -19.41 24.26 -22.25
N VAL A 580 -18.53 24.27 -23.25
CA VAL A 580 -17.31 25.09 -23.21
C VAL A 580 -17.68 26.57 -23.13
N GLY A 581 -17.24 27.26 -22.08
CA GLY A 581 -17.57 28.66 -21.79
C GLY A 581 -19.04 28.95 -21.47
N ALA A 582 -19.84 27.94 -21.10
CA ALA A 582 -21.23 28.16 -20.66
C ALA A 582 -21.27 28.91 -19.32
N VAL A 583 -22.21 29.85 -19.16
CA VAL A 583 -22.36 30.66 -17.93
C VAL A 583 -23.80 30.59 -17.42
N ALA A 584 -23.99 30.12 -16.19
CA ALA A 584 -25.27 30.11 -15.49
C ALA A 584 -25.13 30.93 -14.19
N ASP A 585 -25.66 32.15 -14.20
CA ASP A 585 -25.40 33.18 -13.17
C ASP A 585 -26.59 33.35 -12.20
N GLY A 586 -27.82 33.14 -12.67
CA GLY A 586 -29.04 33.26 -11.84
C GLY A 586 -29.35 32.03 -10.96
N ILE A 587 -30.18 32.23 -9.93
CA ILE A 587 -30.69 31.16 -9.06
C ILE A 587 -31.43 30.12 -9.91
N GLY A 588 -30.95 28.87 -9.92
CA GLY A 588 -31.56 27.79 -10.69
C GLY A 588 -31.53 27.99 -12.21
N ALA A 589 -30.67 28.88 -12.72
CA ALA A 589 -30.51 29.12 -14.15
C ALA A 589 -29.85 27.91 -14.87
N ALA A 590 -30.19 27.67 -16.13
CA ALA A 590 -29.69 26.54 -16.91
C ALA A 590 -29.08 26.99 -18.25
N ALA A 591 -27.76 26.93 -18.40
CA ALA A 591 -27.04 27.22 -19.64
C ALA A 591 -26.49 25.92 -20.25
N LEU A 592 -27.02 25.48 -21.39
CA LEU A 592 -26.67 24.22 -22.06
C LEU A 592 -26.23 24.48 -23.51
N GLY A 593 -24.93 24.63 -23.73
CA GLY A 593 -24.34 24.86 -25.04
C GLY A 593 -22.96 25.51 -24.95
N ASN A 594 -22.18 25.46 -26.03
CA ASN A 594 -20.96 26.29 -26.13
C ASN A 594 -21.35 27.77 -25.97
N THR A 595 -20.69 28.49 -25.05
CA THR A 595 -20.92 29.91 -24.77
C THR A 595 -22.40 30.31 -24.55
N ALA A 596 -23.24 29.37 -24.10
CA ALA A 596 -24.61 29.66 -23.66
C ALA A 596 -24.60 30.48 -22.35
N ARG A 597 -25.55 31.42 -22.20
CA ARG A 597 -25.60 32.36 -21.07
C ARG A 597 -27.01 32.45 -20.49
N ALA A 598 -27.21 31.89 -19.31
CA ALA A 598 -28.45 31.99 -18.53
C ALA A 598 -28.19 32.88 -17.30
N LEU A 599 -28.55 34.15 -17.40
CA LEU A 599 -28.11 35.21 -16.48
C LEU A 599 -29.13 35.54 -15.38
N GLY A 600 -30.43 35.48 -15.70
CA GLY A 600 -31.51 35.76 -14.74
C GLY A 600 -31.93 34.54 -13.91
N ASP A 601 -32.60 34.79 -12.79
CA ASP A 601 -33.17 33.72 -11.94
C ASP A 601 -34.16 32.86 -12.72
N ASN A 602 -34.07 31.54 -12.55
CA ASN A 602 -34.86 30.55 -13.28
C ASN A 602 -34.80 30.65 -14.82
N SER A 603 -33.81 31.36 -15.38
CA SER A 603 -33.64 31.47 -16.84
C SER A 603 -33.04 30.20 -17.47
N SER A 604 -33.31 30.00 -18.76
CA SER A 604 -32.88 28.82 -19.53
C SER A 604 -32.30 29.24 -20.87
N ALA A 605 -31.03 28.93 -21.12
CA ALA A 605 -30.32 29.23 -22.37
C ALA A 605 -29.74 27.93 -22.96
N VAL A 606 -30.43 27.38 -23.96
CA VAL A 606 -30.08 26.10 -24.60
C VAL A 606 -29.66 26.35 -26.04
N GLY A 607 -28.49 25.85 -26.44
CA GLY A 607 -27.89 26.05 -27.75
C GLY A 607 -26.62 26.89 -27.74
N SER A 608 -25.81 26.76 -28.79
CA SER A 608 -24.56 27.53 -28.92
C SER A 608 -24.85 29.03 -28.99
N ASN A 609 -24.17 29.84 -28.17
CA ASN A 609 -24.38 31.29 -28.06
C ASN A 609 -25.84 31.70 -27.73
N ALA A 610 -26.65 30.82 -27.14
CA ALA A 610 -27.99 31.18 -26.64
C ALA A 610 -27.88 32.12 -25.43
N VAL A 611 -28.74 33.13 -25.33
CA VAL A 611 -28.73 34.12 -24.23
C VAL A 611 -30.11 34.29 -23.65
N ALA A 612 -30.26 33.99 -22.36
CA ALA A 612 -31.44 34.30 -21.56
C ALA A 612 -31.02 35.25 -20.43
N SER A 613 -31.49 36.49 -20.49
CA SER A 613 -30.85 37.63 -19.79
C SER A 613 -31.44 37.95 -18.42
N ASP A 614 -32.69 37.57 -18.18
CA ASP A 614 -33.52 38.08 -17.07
C ASP A 614 -34.45 36.98 -16.51
N ILE A 615 -35.22 37.29 -15.46
CA ILE A 615 -35.99 36.34 -14.67
C ILE A 615 -36.97 35.54 -15.53
N GLY A 616 -36.87 34.21 -15.50
CA GLY A 616 -37.72 33.29 -16.26
C GLY A 616 -37.54 33.34 -17.79
N ALA A 617 -36.57 34.10 -18.31
CA ALA A 617 -36.29 34.17 -19.74
C ALA A 617 -35.86 32.79 -20.28
N THR A 618 -36.38 32.38 -21.43
CA THR A 618 -36.11 31.08 -22.05
C THR A 618 -35.66 31.24 -23.50
N ALA A 619 -34.38 31.04 -23.77
CA ALA A 619 -33.79 31.01 -25.10
C ALA A 619 -33.40 29.57 -25.48
N ASN A 620 -33.96 29.00 -26.53
CA ASN A 620 -33.67 27.65 -26.99
C ASN A 620 -33.42 27.62 -28.50
N GLY A 621 -32.15 27.60 -28.90
CA GLY A 621 -31.68 27.65 -30.28
C GLY A 621 -30.30 28.29 -30.39
N ALA A 622 -29.55 27.95 -31.44
CA ALA A 622 -28.25 28.57 -31.68
C ALA A 622 -28.40 30.09 -31.91
N GLY A 623 -27.77 30.90 -31.06
CA GLY A 623 -27.92 32.36 -31.09
C GLY A 623 -29.33 32.88 -30.77
N ALA A 624 -30.19 32.09 -30.10
CA ALA A 624 -31.48 32.56 -29.60
C ALA A 624 -31.29 33.59 -28.47
N GLN A 625 -32.14 34.61 -28.41
CA GLN A 625 -32.00 35.73 -27.48
C GLN A 625 -33.34 36.05 -26.78
N ALA A 626 -33.41 35.79 -25.49
CA ALA A 626 -34.50 36.14 -24.59
C ALA A 626 -33.98 37.24 -23.63
N LEU A 627 -34.33 38.50 -23.89
CA LEU A 627 -33.60 39.67 -23.35
C LEU A 627 -34.26 40.35 -22.15
N SER A 628 -35.50 39.99 -21.81
CA SER A 628 -36.31 40.61 -20.74
C SER A 628 -37.07 39.58 -19.92
N ALA A 629 -37.62 39.95 -18.76
CA ALA A 629 -38.35 39.05 -17.89
C ALA A 629 -39.48 38.29 -18.61
N TYR A 630 -39.59 36.99 -18.32
CA TYR A 630 -40.57 36.06 -18.90
C TYR A 630 -40.59 35.99 -20.45
N THR A 631 -39.50 36.38 -21.13
CA THR A 631 -39.38 36.25 -22.59
C THR A 631 -39.13 34.80 -23.03
N ILE A 632 -39.64 34.45 -24.21
CA ILE A 632 -39.49 33.12 -24.81
C ILE A 632 -38.94 33.28 -26.23
N ALA A 633 -37.76 32.72 -26.52
CA ALA A 633 -37.10 32.75 -27.83
C ALA A 633 -36.73 31.33 -28.27
N LEU A 634 -37.58 30.70 -29.08
CA LEU A 634 -37.47 29.29 -29.49
C LEU A 634 -37.11 29.19 -30.99
N GLY A 635 -35.85 28.89 -31.29
CA GLY A 635 -35.36 28.74 -32.66
C GLY A 635 -33.99 29.39 -32.86
N SER A 636 -33.23 28.89 -33.84
CA SER A 636 -31.95 29.51 -34.20
C SER A 636 -32.18 30.96 -34.64
N LYS A 637 -31.47 31.90 -34.00
CA LYS A 637 -31.65 33.36 -34.12
C LYS A 637 -33.05 33.92 -33.78
N ALA A 638 -33.89 33.21 -33.02
CA ALA A 638 -35.12 33.80 -32.48
C ALA A 638 -34.78 34.92 -31.48
N VAL A 639 -35.50 36.04 -31.51
CA VAL A 639 -35.26 37.20 -30.62
C VAL A 639 -36.55 37.66 -29.95
N ALA A 640 -36.60 37.59 -28.62
CA ALA A 640 -37.68 38.13 -27.79
C ALA A 640 -37.10 39.21 -26.86
N SER A 641 -37.49 40.46 -27.08
CA SER A 641 -36.70 41.63 -26.63
C SER A 641 -37.22 42.32 -25.37
N ASP A 642 -38.50 42.15 -25.04
CA ASP A 642 -39.24 43.00 -24.10
C ASP A 642 -40.22 42.14 -23.26
N LEU A 643 -40.76 42.67 -22.16
CA LEU A 643 -41.50 41.94 -21.13
C LEU A 643 -42.59 41.01 -21.73
N GLN A 644 -42.53 39.72 -21.40
CA GLN A 644 -43.47 38.69 -21.88
C GLN A 644 -43.52 38.49 -23.41
N ALA A 645 -42.54 38.97 -24.17
CA ALA A 645 -42.48 38.74 -25.62
C ALA A 645 -42.15 37.27 -25.95
N ILE A 646 -42.79 36.73 -26.99
CA ILE A 646 -42.65 35.34 -27.45
C ILE A 646 -42.25 35.32 -28.93
N ALA A 647 -41.07 34.77 -29.24
CA ALA A 647 -40.56 34.57 -30.59
C ALA A 647 -40.27 33.07 -30.82
N GLU A 648 -41.00 32.42 -31.72
CA GLU A 648 -40.84 31.01 -32.07
C GLU A 648 -40.64 30.83 -33.58
N GLY A 649 -39.63 30.06 -33.97
CA GLY A 649 -39.22 29.82 -35.35
C GLY A 649 -37.87 30.46 -35.70
N PHE A 650 -37.26 29.99 -36.79
CA PHE A 650 -35.96 30.49 -37.26
C PHE A 650 -36.02 32.00 -37.57
N ASN A 651 -35.12 32.77 -36.95
CA ASN A 651 -35.02 34.23 -37.16
C ASN A 651 -36.36 34.98 -36.95
N SER A 652 -37.23 34.49 -36.06
CA SER A 652 -38.43 35.19 -35.58
C SER A 652 -38.04 36.37 -34.67
N THR A 653 -38.88 37.40 -34.57
CA THR A 653 -38.61 38.58 -33.74
C THR A 653 -39.87 39.11 -33.07
N ALA A 654 -39.87 39.11 -31.74
CA ALA A 654 -40.86 39.76 -30.89
C ALA A 654 -40.17 40.89 -30.10
N SER A 655 -40.66 42.12 -30.25
CA SER A 655 -39.89 43.34 -29.94
C SER A 655 -40.62 44.40 -29.11
N ASN A 656 -41.77 44.04 -28.53
CA ASN A 656 -42.52 44.89 -27.60
C ASN A 656 -43.24 44.08 -26.52
N VAL A 657 -43.72 44.73 -25.46
CA VAL A 657 -44.43 44.10 -24.34
C VAL A 657 -45.58 43.21 -24.81
N GLY A 658 -45.52 41.93 -24.43
CA GLY A 658 -46.51 40.90 -24.77
C GLY A 658 -46.66 40.59 -26.26
N SER A 659 -45.72 41.04 -27.11
CA SER A 659 -45.74 40.74 -28.55
C SER A 659 -45.43 39.26 -28.81
N THR A 660 -46.18 38.62 -29.71
CA THR A 660 -46.00 37.22 -30.12
C THR A 660 -45.65 37.13 -31.60
N ALA A 661 -44.60 36.38 -31.94
CA ALA A 661 -44.13 36.10 -33.30
C ALA A 661 -43.88 34.60 -33.46
N LEU A 662 -44.74 33.90 -34.20
CA LEU A 662 -44.70 32.45 -34.42
C LEU A 662 -44.52 32.14 -35.91
N GLY A 663 -43.43 31.48 -36.27
CA GLY A 663 -43.07 31.13 -37.64
C GLY A 663 -41.73 31.72 -38.07
N GLY A 664 -41.07 31.06 -39.03
CA GLY A 664 -39.77 31.54 -39.54
C GLY A 664 -39.87 32.94 -40.14
N PHE A 665 -38.94 33.83 -39.77
CA PHE A 665 -38.92 35.25 -40.15
C PHE A 665 -40.18 36.06 -39.77
N SER A 666 -41.04 35.56 -38.86
CA SER A 666 -42.16 36.34 -38.33
C SER A 666 -41.66 37.55 -37.51
N GLN A 667 -42.38 38.68 -37.60
CA GLN A 667 -42.05 39.91 -36.89
C GLN A 667 -43.26 40.48 -36.18
N SER A 668 -43.13 40.66 -34.86
CA SER A 668 -44.12 41.30 -34.01
C SER A 668 -43.46 42.47 -33.26
N SER A 669 -43.94 43.69 -33.51
CA SER A 669 -43.32 44.93 -33.00
C SER A 669 -44.31 45.94 -32.43
N GLY A 670 -45.61 45.65 -32.48
CA GLY A 670 -46.61 46.37 -31.70
C GLY A 670 -46.71 45.85 -30.26
N ARG A 671 -47.18 46.70 -29.35
CA ARG A 671 -47.57 46.26 -28.00
C ARG A 671 -48.75 45.28 -28.13
N LEU A 672 -48.66 44.11 -27.49
CA LEU A 672 -49.63 42.99 -27.58
C LEU A 672 -49.91 42.47 -29.01
N SER A 673 -49.08 42.78 -30.01
CA SER A 673 -49.32 42.32 -31.39
C SER A 673 -49.00 40.83 -31.58
N SER A 674 -49.66 40.18 -32.54
CA SER A 674 -49.52 38.74 -32.82
C SER A 674 -49.25 38.47 -34.31
N ALA A 675 -48.07 37.94 -34.64
CA ALA A 675 -47.66 37.57 -36.00
C ALA A 675 -47.48 36.05 -36.12
N LEU A 676 -48.43 35.35 -36.73
CA LEU A 676 -48.54 33.88 -36.75
C LEU A 676 -48.43 33.33 -38.18
N GLY A 677 -47.21 33.17 -38.68
CA GLY A 677 -46.94 32.62 -40.02
C GLY A 677 -45.52 32.91 -40.50
N TYR A 678 -45.08 32.20 -41.56
CA TYR A 678 -43.78 32.48 -42.19
C TYR A 678 -43.77 33.90 -42.77
N SER A 679 -42.83 34.73 -42.33
CA SER A 679 -42.75 36.16 -42.67
C SER A 679 -44.03 36.98 -42.35
N ALA A 680 -44.88 36.54 -41.41
CA ALA A 680 -46.00 37.35 -40.94
C ALA A 680 -45.50 38.60 -40.20
N VAL A 681 -46.18 39.74 -40.37
CA VAL A 681 -45.79 41.03 -39.78
C VAL A 681 -46.98 41.66 -39.06
N ALA A 682 -46.87 41.83 -37.74
CA ALA A 682 -47.81 42.56 -36.90
C ALA A 682 -47.07 43.72 -36.22
N SER A 683 -47.22 44.94 -36.74
CA SER A 683 -46.30 46.05 -36.45
C SER A 683 -46.92 47.21 -35.68
N SER A 684 -48.15 47.06 -35.18
CA SER A 684 -48.89 48.11 -34.51
C SER A 684 -49.64 47.58 -33.29
N VAL A 685 -50.04 48.48 -32.41
CA VAL A 685 -50.66 48.17 -31.13
C VAL A 685 -51.89 47.29 -31.32
N ASP A 686 -51.94 46.18 -30.57
CA ASP A 686 -53.01 45.19 -30.55
C ASP A 686 -53.32 44.55 -31.94
N SER A 687 -52.40 44.65 -32.92
CA SER A 687 -52.60 44.14 -34.29
C SER A 687 -52.29 42.63 -34.42
N THR A 688 -53.01 41.93 -35.31
CA THR A 688 -52.92 40.47 -35.49
C THR A 688 -52.77 40.09 -36.96
N ALA A 689 -51.65 39.47 -37.32
CA ALA A 689 -51.37 38.93 -38.65
C ALA A 689 -51.26 37.39 -38.59
N VAL A 690 -51.97 36.66 -39.43
CA VAL A 690 -51.99 35.19 -39.46
C VAL A 690 -51.86 34.69 -40.90
N GLY A 691 -50.87 33.85 -41.19
CA GLY A 691 -50.59 33.31 -42.52
C GLY A 691 -49.28 33.81 -43.13
N VAL A 692 -48.90 33.24 -44.28
CA VAL A 692 -47.63 33.53 -44.95
C VAL A 692 -47.64 34.97 -45.48
N ALA A 693 -46.65 35.78 -45.07
CA ALA A 693 -46.51 37.18 -45.46
C ALA A 693 -47.74 38.09 -45.18
N ALA A 694 -48.62 37.68 -44.26
CA ALA A 694 -49.74 38.50 -43.78
C ALA A 694 -49.22 39.75 -43.05
N GLN A 695 -49.88 40.90 -43.23
CA GLN A 695 -49.44 42.22 -42.75
C GLN A 695 -50.57 42.95 -42.02
N ALA A 696 -50.44 43.08 -40.71
CA ALA A 696 -51.33 43.87 -39.86
C ALA A 696 -50.58 45.10 -39.30
N THR A 697 -50.73 46.23 -39.99
CA THR A 697 -49.97 47.47 -39.71
C THR A 697 -50.84 48.60 -39.15
N GLY A 698 -52.16 48.50 -39.24
CA GLY A 698 -53.08 49.40 -38.53
C GLY A 698 -53.19 49.05 -37.03
N VAL A 699 -53.53 50.02 -36.19
CA VAL A 699 -53.86 49.78 -34.77
C VAL A 699 -55.10 48.87 -34.69
N SER A 700 -55.04 47.84 -33.85
CA SER A 700 -56.09 46.82 -33.69
C SER A 700 -56.51 46.10 -34.99
N ALA A 701 -55.67 46.15 -36.03
CA ALA A 701 -55.98 45.59 -37.34
C ALA A 701 -55.76 44.07 -37.39
N VAL A 702 -56.57 43.34 -38.17
CA VAL A 702 -56.57 41.88 -38.26
C VAL A 702 -56.39 41.41 -39.71
N ALA A 703 -55.22 40.85 -40.04
CA ALA A 703 -54.91 40.27 -41.35
C ALA A 703 -54.84 38.74 -41.24
N ILE A 704 -55.66 38.00 -41.98
CA ILE A 704 -55.71 36.52 -41.95
C ILE A 704 -55.70 35.95 -43.37
N GLY A 705 -54.64 35.25 -43.73
CA GLY A 705 -54.45 34.60 -45.03
C GLY A 705 -53.16 35.04 -45.73
N GLU A 706 -52.75 34.27 -46.74
CA GLU A 706 -51.55 34.55 -47.53
C GLU A 706 -51.58 35.97 -48.11
N ILE A 707 -50.49 36.72 -47.91
CA ILE A 707 -50.28 38.12 -48.33
C ILE A 707 -51.38 39.13 -47.95
N SER A 708 -52.28 38.78 -47.02
CA SER A 708 -53.35 39.67 -46.55
C SER A 708 -52.82 40.96 -45.92
N LYS A 709 -53.55 42.08 -46.10
CA LYS A 709 -53.13 43.43 -45.67
C LYS A 709 -54.23 44.15 -44.91
N ALA A 710 -54.11 44.25 -43.60
CA ALA A 710 -54.95 45.08 -42.74
C ALA A 710 -54.13 46.31 -42.29
N THR A 711 -54.36 47.43 -42.96
CA THR A 711 -53.49 48.63 -42.90
C THR A 711 -54.19 49.85 -42.28
N GLY A 712 -55.52 49.88 -42.30
CA GLY A 712 -56.31 50.88 -41.58
C GLY A 712 -56.48 50.54 -40.09
N GLU A 713 -56.74 51.56 -39.27
CA GLU A 713 -57.16 51.40 -37.88
C GLU A 713 -58.44 50.55 -37.79
N GLU A 714 -58.51 49.60 -36.85
CA GLU A 714 -59.65 48.67 -36.67
C GLU A 714 -60.02 47.84 -37.92
N SER A 715 -59.15 47.80 -38.95
CA SER A 715 -59.44 47.13 -40.23
C SER A 715 -59.24 45.61 -40.19
N VAL A 716 -60.03 44.88 -40.96
CA VAL A 716 -60.08 43.41 -40.99
C VAL A 716 -59.94 42.92 -42.44
N ALA A 717 -58.89 42.15 -42.74
CA ALA A 717 -58.60 41.57 -44.06
C ALA A 717 -58.42 40.05 -43.97
N VAL A 718 -59.45 39.28 -44.35
CA VAL A 718 -59.50 37.82 -44.21
C VAL A 718 -59.61 37.15 -45.58
N GLY A 719 -58.48 36.72 -46.15
CA GLY A 719 -58.40 36.07 -47.45
C GLY A 719 -56.96 35.92 -47.95
N GLY A 720 -56.75 35.08 -48.96
CA GLY A 720 -55.45 34.91 -49.62
C GLY A 720 -55.21 35.91 -50.76
N GLY A 721 -54.21 35.62 -51.59
CA GLY A 721 -54.02 36.30 -52.86
C GLY A 721 -54.94 35.77 -53.98
N ALA A 722 -55.57 36.66 -54.72
CA ALA A 722 -56.20 36.33 -56.01
C ALA A 722 -55.15 36.29 -57.15
N PHE A 723 -55.57 35.78 -58.31
CA PHE A 723 -54.74 35.65 -59.52
C PHE A 723 -53.37 34.99 -59.28
N SER A 724 -53.31 33.91 -58.49
CA SER A 724 -52.07 33.21 -58.12
C SER A 724 -51.08 34.08 -57.33
N GLY A 725 -51.58 34.84 -56.34
CA GLY A 725 -50.75 35.58 -55.39
C GLY A 725 -50.38 37.01 -55.78
N TRP A 726 -51.00 37.58 -56.82
CA TRP A 726 -50.66 38.93 -57.31
C TRP A 726 -51.52 40.04 -56.70
N ILE A 727 -52.77 39.75 -56.31
CA ILE A 727 -53.69 40.72 -55.70
C ILE A 727 -54.02 40.26 -54.27
N PRO A 728 -53.53 40.94 -53.22
CA PRO A 728 -53.83 40.58 -51.83
C PRO A 728 -55.29 40.88 -51.47
N THR A 729 -55.78 40.23 -50.42
CA THR A 729 -56.97 40.72 -49.69
C THR A 729 -56.54 41.94 -48.87
N GLN A 730 -57.21 43.08 -49.03
CA GLN A 730 -56.74 44.37 -48.49
C GLN A 730 -57.86 45.17 -47.83
N ALA A 731 -57.63 45.60 -46.59
CA ALA A 731 -58.43 46.59 -45.89
C ALA A 731 -57.53 47.78 -45.50
N SER A 732 -57.85 48.99 -45.97
CA SER A 732 -57.01 50.18 -45.74
C SER A 732 -57.72 51.38 -45.12
N GLY A 733 -59.05 51.46 -45.21
CA GLY A 733 -59.83 52.45 -44.47
C GLY A 733 -59.96 52.10 -42.98
N LYS A 734 -60.32 53.09 -42.16
CA LYS A 734 -60.68 52.87 -40.76
C LYS A 734 -61.94 51.99 -40.66
N GLY A 735 -61.88 50.93 -39.85
CA GLY A 735 -62.98 49.97 -39.70
C GLY A 735 -63.36 49.22 -40.99
N ALA A 736 -62.49 49.24 -42.01
CA ALA A 736 -62.75 48.57 -43.28
C ALA A 736 -62.65 47.04 -43.17
N ALA A 737 -63.53 46.32 -43.85
CA ALA A 737 -63.71 44.87 -43.71
C ALA A 737 -63.67 44.15 -45.07
N ALA A 738 -62.54 43.51 -45.39
CA ALA A 738 -62.35 42.72 -46.61
C ALA A 738 -62.34 41.22 -46.31
N PHE A 739 -63.22 40.44 -46.94
CA PHE A 739 -63.36 38.99 -46.78
C PHE A 739 -63.36 38.26 -48.14
N GLY A 740 -62.36 37.42 -48.38
CA GLY A 740 -62.20 36.64 -49.61
C GLY A 740 -61.01 37.08 -50.45
N ALA A 741 -60.39 36.15 -51.18
CA ALA A 741 -59.16 36.41 -51.92
C ALA A 741 -59.32 37.56 -52.93
N GLY A 742 -58.43 38.55 -52.85
CA GLY A 742 -58.48 39.76 -53.69
C GLY A 742 -59.60 40.75 -53.34
N ALA A 743 -60.34 40.57 -52.23
CA ALA A 743 -61.32 41.56 -51.78
C ALA A 743 -60.61 42.83 -51.27
N TRP A 744 -61.04 44.00 -51.74
CA TRP A 744 -60.48 45.31 -51.38
C TRP A 744 -61.56 46.18 -50.72
N ALA A 745 -61.30 46.59 -49.49
CA ALA A 745 -62.11 47.51 -48.69
C ALA A 745 -61.24 48.76 -48.38
N THR A 746 -61.27 49.74 -49.29
CA THR A 746 -60.20 50.74 -49.40
C THR A 746 -60.44 52.02 -48.59
N ALA A 747 -61.69 52.41 -48.39
CA ALA A 747 -62.11 53.62 -47.65
C ALA A 747 -62.79 53.30 -46.30
N ASP A 748 -63.06 54.34 -45.51
CA ASP A 748 -63.56 54.20 -44.14
C ASP A 748 -64.95 53.53 -44.08
N TYR A 749 -65.10 52.62 -43.11
CA TYR A 749 -66.29 51.80 -42.86
C TYR A 749 -66.78 51.00 -44.08
N THR A 750 -65.90 50.70 -45.03
CA THR A 750 -66.21 49.83 -46.19
C THR A 750 -66.33 48.36 -45.81
N THR A 751 -67.14 47.62 -46.56
CA THR A 751 -67.25 46.15 -46.44
C THR A 751 -67.19 45.51 -47.83
N ALA A 752 -66.21 44.66 -48.08
CA ALA A 752 -66.03 43.92 -49.33
C ALA A 752 -65.98 42.41 -49.04
N ILE A 753 -67.02 41.66 -49.41
CA ILE A 753 -67.17 40.22 -49.10
C ILE A 753 -67.36 39.42 -50.39
N GLY A 754 -66.30 38.77 -50.85
CA GLY A 754 -66.30 37.94 -52.05
C GLY A 754 -64.98 38.05 -52.80
N ARG A 755 -64.65 37.02 -53.60
CA ARG A 755 -63.43 37.04 -54.42
C ARG A 755 -63.45 38.24 -55.37
N ASP A 756 -62.37 38.99 -55.41
CA ASP A 756 -62.20 40.16 -56.28
C ASP A 756 -63.31 41.22 -56.11
N SER A 757 -63.91 41.34 -54.92
CA SER A 757 -64.91 42.38 -54.58
C SER A 757 -64.23 43.69 -54.18
N TYR A 758 -64.86 44.83 -54.47
CA TYR A 758 -64.22 46.15 -54.37
C TYR A 758 -65.20 47.18 -53.77
N ALA A 759 -64.88 47.71 -52.59
CA ALA A 759 -65.66 48.74 -51.89
C ALA A 759 -64.76 49.94 -51.54
N ASP A 760 -65.05 51.11 -52.12
CA ASP A 760 -64.12 52.26 -52.20
C ASP A 760 -64.75 53.62 -51.83
N GLY A 761 -66.09 53.70 -51.76
CA GLY A 761 -66.78 54.85 -51.16
C GLY A 761 -66.91 54.70 -49.64
N VAL A 762 -67.02 55.81 -48.92
CA VAL A 762 -67.22 55.78 -47.46
C VAL A 762 -68.54 55.09 -47.14
N ASN A 763 -68.52 54.15 -46.19
CA ASN A 763 -69.69 53.33 -45.82
C ASN A 763 -70.27 52.53 -47.02
N ALA A 764 -69.44 52.16 -48.01
CA ALA A 764 -69.84 51.30 -49.12
C ALA A 764 -69.77 49.81 -48.78
N THR A 765 -70.74 49.01 -49.26
CA THR A 765 -70.84 47.57 -49.00
C THR A 765 -70.97 46.77 -50.31
N ALA A 766 -69.92 46.03 -50.69
CA ALA A 766 -69.91 45.06 -51.77
C ALA A 766 -69.95 43.62 -51.22
N VAL A 767 -70.92 42.80 -51.62
CA VAL A 767 -71.04 41.39 -51.21
C VAL A 767 -71.36 40.53 -52.42
N GLY A 768 -70.36 39.80 -52.92
CA GLY A 768 -70.45 38.96 -54.11
C GLY A 768 -69.10 38.85 -54.80
N GLN A 769 -68.91 37.81 -55.62
CA GLN A 769 -67.72 37.70 -56.45
C GLN A 769 -67.72 38.82 -57.50
N SER A 770 -66.67 39.65 -57.51
CA SER A 770 -66.59 40.88 -58.32
C SER A 770 -67.83 41.76 -58.21
N ALA A 771 -68.26 42.03 -56.98
CA ALA A 771 -69.19 43.11 -56.66
C ALA A 771 -68.43 44.43 -56.53
N ASP A 772 -68.90 45.49 -57.19
CA ASP A 772 -68.30 46.83 -57.19
C ASP A 772 -69.20 47.82 -56.41
N ALA A 773 -68.71 48.44 -55.34
CA ALA A 773 -69.38 49.49 -54.57
C ALA A 773 -68.50 50.76 -54.52
N LEU A 774 -68.67 51.63 -55.52
CA LEU A 774 -67.65 52.61 -55.95
C LEU A 774 -67.92 54.06 -55.52
N ALA A 775 -68.92 54.30 -54.66
CA ALA A 775 -69.29 55.64 -54.20
C ALA A 775 -69.89 55.60 -52.79
N ASP A 776 -69.97 56.76 -52.13
CA ASP A 776 -70.40 56.84 -50.74
C ASP A 776 -71.81 56.27 -50.53
N ASN A 777 -71.99 55.57 -49.40
CA ASN A 777 -73.23 54.90 -49.00
C ASN A 777 -73.80 53.91 -50.05
N THR A 778 -72.96 53.32 -50.92
CA THR A 778 -73.41 52.33 -51.91
C THR A 778 -73.56 50.92 -51.35
N LEU A 779 -74.47 50.14 -51.95
CA LEU A 779 -74.72 48.74 -51.61
C LEU A 779 -74.75 47.88 -52.88
N ALA A 780 -73.93 46.83 -52.95
CA ALA A 780 -73.84 45.91 -54.09
C ALA A 780 -73.88 44.44 -53.63
N LEU A 781 -75.08 43.86 -53.55
CA LEU A 781 -75.33 42.50 -53.08
C LEU A 781 -75.58 41.53 -54.25
N GLY A 782 -74.52 40.89 -54.75
CA GLY A 782 -74.58 39.88 -55.80
C GLY A 782 -73.29 39.76 -56.59
N GLY A 783 -73.01 38.58 -57.16
CA GLY A 783 -71.87 38.40 -58.06
C GLY A 783 -72.00 39.27 -59.31
N GLY A 784 -70.93 39.98 -59.70
CA GLY A 784 -70.95 40.93 -60.82
C GLY A 784 -71.82 42.19 -60.60
N SER A 785 -72.36 42.40 -59.39
CA SER A 785 -73.23 43.54 -59.09
C SER A 785 -72.45 44.84 -58.91
N ARG A 786 -73.06 45.98 -59.26
CA ARG A 786 -72.38 47.28 -59.38
C ARG A 786 -73.25 48.43 -58.89
N ALA A 787 -72.81 49.11 -57.84
CA ALA A 787 -73.36 50.38 -57.39
C ALA A 787 -72.30 51.48 -57.57
N LYS A 788 -72.57 52.47 -58.42
CA LYS A 788 -71.54 53.43 -58.91
C LYS A 788 -71.82 54.91 -58.64
N ALA A 789 -72.93 55.24 -57.98
CA ALA A 789 -73.33 56.61 -57.65
C ALA A 789 -73.74 56.69 -56.18
N VAL A 790 -73.65 57.87 -55.57
CA VAL A 790 -73.93 58.06 -54.14
C VAL A 790 -75.33 57.53 -53.79
N GLY A 791 -75.41 56.74 -52.71
CA GLY A 791 -76.65 56.11 -52.25
C GLY A 791 -77.24 55.01 -53.16
N ALA A 792 -76.56 54.62 -54.26
CA ALA A 792 -77.06 53.58 -55.16
C ALA A 792 -77.00 52.19 -54.50
N SER A 793 -78.06 51.40 -54.68
CA SER A 793 -78.23 50.08 -54.06
C SER A 793 -78.64 49.03 -55.09
N VAL A 794 -77.94 47.89 -55.15
CA VAL A 794 -78.32 46.73 -55.97
C VAL A 794 -78.32 45.42 -55.19
N ILE A 795 -79.29 44.56 -55.50
CA ILE A 795 -79.46 43.22 -54.92
C ILE A 795 -79.76 42.24 -56.06
N GLY A 796 -78.73 41.58 -56.59
CA GLY A 796 -78.85 40.56 -57.63
C GLY A 796 -77.57 40.34 -58.43
N VAL A 797 -77.45 39.19 -59.07
CA VAL A 797 -76.32 38.86 -59.96
C VAL A 797 -76.36 39.76 -61.21
N ASP A 798 -75.21 40.31 -61.61
CA ASP A 798 -75.05 41.28 -62.71
C ASP A 798 -75.97 42.52 -62.63
N ALA A 799 -76.44 42.87 -61.42
CA ALA A 799 -77.28 44.05 -61.18
C ALA A 799 -76.46 45.34 -61.21
N SER A 800 -76.95 46.39 -61.87
CA SER A 800 -76.24 47.68 -62.03
C SER A 800 -77.11 48.87 -61.64
N ALA A 801 -76.62 49.72 -60.74
CA ALA A 801 -77.19 51.01 -60.39
C ALA A 801 -76.16 52.13 -60.58
N THR A 802 -76.54 53.14 -61.36
CA THR A 802 -75.69 54.26 -61.78
C THR A 802 -76.35 55.63 -61.62
N GLY A 803 -77.65 55.68 -61.27
CA GLY A 803 -78.32 56.90 -60.81
C GLY A 803 -78.11 57.12 -59.31
N ILE A 804 -78.11 58.39 -58.88
CA ILE A 804 -78.06 58.75 -57.45
C ILE A 804 -79.32 58.22 -56.74
N ASN A 805 -79.16 57.69 -55.52
CA ASN A 805 -80.21 57.05 -54.71
C ASN A 805 -80.99 55.91 -55.42
N SER A 806 -80.48 55.37 -56.54
CA SER A 806 -81.23 54.40 -57.35
C SER A 806 -81.13 52.97 -56.79
N THR A 807 -82.25 52.23 -56.82
CA THR A 807 -82.41 50.92 -56.19
C THR A 807 -82.76 49.83 -57.21
N GLY A 808 -81.97 48.76 -57.28
CA GLY A 808 -82.20 47.59 -58.13
C GLY A 808 -82.32 46.29 -57.34
N VAL A 809 -83.35 45.47 -57.58
CA VAL A 809 -83.56 44.17 -56.92
C VAL A 809 -83.92 43.10 -57.95
N GLY A 810 -82.94 42.31 -58.38
CA GLY A 810 -83.12 41.22 -59.35
C GLY A 810 -81.86 40.95 -60.16
N ARG A 811 -81.79 39.78 -60.82
CA ARG A 811 -80.70 39.45 -61.73
C ARG A 811 -80.74 40.35 -62.98
N GLN A 812 -79.60 40.91 -63.39
CA GLN A 812 -79.46 41.78 -64.57
C GLN A 812 -80.36 43.03 -64.57
N VAL A 813 -80.68 43.61 -63.40
CA VAL A 813 -81.35 44.92 -63.36
C VAL A 813 -80.41 46.04 -63.80
N ASN A 814 -80.94 47.09 -64.45
CA ASN A 814 -80.16 48.25 -64.87
C ASN A 814 -80.89 49.56 -64.55
N VAL A 815 -80.40 50.27 -63.53
CA VAL A 815 -81.04 51.46 -62.95
C VAL A 815 -80.16 52.68 -63.16
N ILE A 816 -80.58 53.58 -64.06
CA ILE A 816 -79.79 54.75 -64.51
C ILE A 816 -80.50 56.07 -64.12
N GLY A 817 -81.82 56.06 -63.91
CA GLY A 817 -82.57 57.21 -63.41
C GLY A 817 -82.23 57.54 -61.95
N GLU A 818 -82.33 58.81 -61.58
CA GLU A 818 -82.19 59.27 -60.19
C GLU A 818 -83.44 58.91 -59.37
N ASN A 819 -83.25 58.51 -58.10
CA ASN A 819 -84.30 58.01 -57.19
C ASN A 819 -85.14 56.84 -57.74
N ALA A 820 -84.67 56.19 -58.82
CA ALA A 820 -85.41 55.16 -59.53
C ALA A 820 -85.38 53.79 -58.83
N VAL A 821 -86.42 52.97 -59.04
CA VAL A 821 -86.57 51.65 -58.42
C VAL A 821 -86.85 50.59 -59.48
N SER A 822 -86.02 49.56 -59.59
CA SER A 822 -86.20 48.44 -60.52
C SER A 822 -86.22 47.11 -59.79
N VAL A 823 -87.30 46.35 -59.88
CA VAL A 823 -87.50 45.06 -59.19
C VAL A 823 -87.93 43.98 -60.19
N GLY A 824 -87.11 42.95 -60.36
CA GLY A 824 -87.37 41.80 -61.23
C GLY A 824 -86.24 41.49 -62.21
N TYR A 825 -86.25 40.29 -62.79
CA TYR A 825 -85.24 39.86 -63.76
C TYR A 825 -85.19 40.77 -65.00
N ASN A 826 -84.01 41.28 -65.37
CA ASN A 826 -83.81 42.12 -66.56
C ASN A 826 -84.76 43.34 -66.61
N SER A 827 -85.16 43.86 -65.45
CA SER A 827 -85.91 45.12 -65.35
C SER A 827 -84.99 46.33 -65.45
N TYR A 828 -85.46 47.43 -66.01
CA TYR A 828 -84.64 48.61 -66.22
C TYR A 828 -85.39 49.93 -66.01
N VAL A 829 -84.65 50.94 -65.56
CA VAL A 829 -85.10 52.34 -65.50
C VAL A 829 -84.04 53.21 -66.17
N ARG A 830 -84.41 53.90 -67.26
CA ARG A 830 -83.47 54.74 -68.03
C ARG A 830 -83.17 56.06 -67.33
N GLN A 831 -82.11 56.73 -67.75
CA GLN A 831 -81.69 58.03 -67.20
C GLN A 831 -82.78 59.11 -67.27
N SER A 832 -83.66 59.05 -68.29
CA SER A 832 -84.81 59.94 -68.46
C SER A 832 -85.97 59.70 -67.48
N ALA A 833 -85.97 58.57 -66.77
CA ALA A 833 -87.01 58.17 -65.83
C ALA A 833 -86.57 58.42 -64.38
N VAL A 834 -86.41 59.71 -64.04
CA VAL A 834 -86.26 60.16 -62.65
C VAL A 834 -87.52 59.74 -61.88
N ASN A 835 -87.35 59.27 -60.64
CA ASN A 835 -88.39 58.66 -59.79
C ASN A 835 -89.09 57.43 -60.44
N GLY A 836 -88.57 56.90 -61.56
CA GLY A 836 -89.22 55.85 -62.33
C GLY A 836 -89.18 54.49 -61.62
N VAL A 837 -90.29 53.75 -61.69
CA VAL A 837 -90.45 52.46 -61.02
C VAL A 837 -90.75 51.35 -62.03
N ALA A 838 -89.96 50.28 -62.04
CA ALA A 838 -90.17 49.10 -62.89
C ALA A 838 -90.30 47.84 -62.04
N LEU A 839 -91.50 47.27 -61.93
CA LEU A 839 -91.83 46.15 -61.03
C LEU A 839 -92.29 44.90 -61.82
N GLY A 840 -91.33 44.10 -62.29
CA GLY A 840 -91.59 42.84 -62.98
C GLY A 840 -90.44 42.38 -63.87
N ALA A 841 -90.40 41.10 -64.24
CA ALA A 841 -89.38 40.60 -65.16
C ALA A 841 -89.50 41.28 -66.54
N ASN A 842 -88.43 41.88 -67.05
CA ASN A 842 -88.40 42.73 -68.24
C ASN A 842 -89.33 43.97 -68.17
N ALA A 843 -89.69 44.44 -66.97
CA ALA A 843 -90.37 45.73 -66.82
C ALA A 843 -89.40 46.89 -67.15
N GLY A 844 -89.89 47.92 -67.84
CA GLY A 844 -89.05 49.02 -68.34
C GLY A 844 -89.68 50.39 -68.16
N ALA A 845 -89.09 51.25 -67.32
CA ALA A 845 -89.52 52.64 -67.18
C ALA A 845 -88.63 53.60 -67.98
N THR A 846 -89.26 54.49 -68.77
CA THR A 846 -88.52 55.44 -69.63
C THR A 846 -89.00 56.90 -69.56
N GLY A 847 -90.21 57.17 -69.06
CA GLY A 847 -90.67 58.51 -68.66
C GLY A 847 -90.47 58.78 -67.17
N ALA A 848 -90.39 60.04 -66.76
CA ALA A 848 -90.28 60.45 -65.35
C ALA A 848 -91.55 60.10 -64.55
N ASP A 849 -91.41 59.87 -63.24
CA ASP A 849 -92.51 59.63 -62.29
C ASP A 849 -93.48 58.49 -62.71
N SER A 850 -93.00 57.57 -63.56
CA SER A 850 -93.82 56.54 -64.21
C SER A 850 -93.56 55.13 -63.65
N VAL A 851 -94.61 54.32 -63.58
CA VAL A 851 -94.63 53.01 -62.92
C VAL A 851 -94.98 51.90 -63.92
N ALA A 852 -94.00 51.12 -64.36
CA ALA A 852 -94.18 49.92 -65.17
C ALA A 852 -94.43 48.69 -64.26
N LEU A 853 -95.69 48.28 -64.10
CA LEU A 853 -96.12 47.25 -63.15
C LEU A 853 -96.48 45.93 -63.86
N GLY A 854 -95.76 44.85 -63.54
CA GLY A 854 -95.92 43.52 -64.11
C GLY A 854 -94.85 43.14 -65.15
N SER A 855 -94.73 41.84 -65.43
CA SER A 855 -93.73 41.30 -66.37
C SER A 855 -93.88 41.87 -67.78
N GLY A 856 -92.81 42.37 -68.38
CA GLY A 856 -92.81 43.01 -69.70
C GLY A 856 -93.59 44.32 -69.80
N SER A 857 -94.06 44.88 -68.67
CA SER A 857 -94.75 46.18 -68.70
C SER A 857 -93.78 47.31 -69.06
N SER A 858 -94.25 48.35 -69.74
CA SER A 858 -93.40 49.49 -70.09
C SER A 858 -94.14 50.82 -70.05
N THR A 859 -93.44 51.86 -69.58
CA THR A 859 -93.88 53.27 -69.63
C THR A 859 -92.99 54.07 -70.57
N TYR A 860 -93.60 54.96 -71.34
CA TYR A 860 -92.93 55.85 -72.29
C TYR A 860 -93.14 57.32 -71.92
N ASP A 861 -94.38 57.66 -71.57
CA ASP A 861 -94.77 58.99 -71.10
C ASP A 861 -94.58 59.12 -69.58
N ALA A 862 -94.42 60.37 -69.11
CA ALA A 862 -94.34 60.68 -67.68
C ALA A 862 -95.70 60.51 -66.96
N ASP A 863 -95.69 60.47 -65.63
CA ASP A 863 -96.90 60.43 -64.78
C ASP A 863 -97.84 59.22 -65.03
N THR A 864 -97.36 58.15 -65.69
CA THR A 864 -98.19 57.00 -66.08
C THR A 864 -97.94 55.74 -65.25
N VAL A 865 -99.02 55.01 -64.91
CA VAL A 865 -98.94 53.63 -64.39
C VAL A 865 -99.31 52.65 -65.51
N SER A 866 -98.34 51.89 -66.02
CA SER A 866 -98.54 50.92 -67.11
C SER A 866 -98.55 49.49 -66.60
N VAL A 867 -99.67 48.80 -66.80
CA VAL A 867 -99.82 47.36 -66.47
C VAL A 867 -99.54 46.43 -67.64
N GLY A 868 -98.96 46.92 -68.75
CA GLY A 868 -98.73 46.13 -69.97
C GLY A 868 -97.63 46.65 -70.89
N SER A 869 -97.34 45.90 -71.96
CA SER A 869 -96.20 46.10 -72.87
C SER A 869 -96.48 47.02 -74.08
N GLY A 870 -97.56 47.82 -74.02
CA GLY A 870 -98.16 48.42 -75.21
C GLY A 870 -97.60 49.78 -75.61
N ASN A 871 -96.69 49.83 -76.60
CA ASN A 871 -96.28 51.07 -77.27
C ASN A 871 -97.19 51.49 -78.45
N GLY A 872 -98.43 50.96 -78.50
CA GLY A 872 -99.40 51.22 -79.57
C GLY A 872 -99.09 50.59 -80.94
N ARG A 873 -97.97 49.88 -81.14
CA ARG A 873 -97.54 49.37 -82.46
C ARG A 873 -97.14 47.89 -82.55
N GLY A 874 -97.38 47.09 -81.50
CA GLY A 874 -96.87 45.71 -81.45
C GLY A 874 -97.65 44.68 -80.61
N GLY A 875 -98.96 44.83 -80.42
CA GLY A 875 -99.80 43.86 -79.70
C GLY A 875 -99.66 43.91 -78.16
N PRO A 876 -100.69 44.34 -77.41
CA PRO A 876 -100.53 44.60 -75.99
C PRO A 876 -100.76 43.36 -75.12
N ALA A 877 -99.82 43.05 -74.22
CA ALA A 877 -100.09 42.23 -73.04
C ALA A 877 -100.87 43.07 -72.01
N THR A 878 -102.17 43.31 -72.27
CA THR A 878 -103.08 43.97 -71.30
C THR A 878 -103.36 43.06 -70.10
N ARG A 879 -103.65 43.67 -68.94
CA ARG A 879 -103.96 42.95 -67.70
C ARG A 879 -105.29 43.41 -67.10
N ARG A 880 -106.03 42.47 -66.52
CA ARG A 880 -107.18 42.77 -65.66
C ARG A 880 -106.66 43.27 -64.31
N ILE A 881 -107.12 44.45 -63.89
CA ILE A 881 -106.98 44.88 -62.49
C ILE A 881 -108.14 44.23 -61.73
N VAL A 882 -107.82 43.55 -60.62
CA VAL A 882 -108.79 42.81 -59.79
C VAL A 882 -108.68 43.27 -58.34
N ASN A 883 -109.69 42.97 -57.52
CA ASN A 883 -109.83 43.48 -56.14
C ASN A 883 -109.89 45.02 -56.03
N VAL A 884 -110.29 45.70 -57.12
CA VAL A 884 -110.64 47.13 -57.10
C VAL A 884 -111.92 47.30 -56.29
N GLY A 885 -111.86 48.12 -55.23
CA GLY A 885 -113.02 48.49 -54.42
C GLY A 885 -114.06 49.29 -55.21
N ALA A 886 -115.14 49.72 -54.55
CA ALA A 886 -116.08 50.65 -55.16
C ALA A 886 -115.52 52.09 -55.08
N GLY A 887 -115.01 52.62 -56.20
CA GLY A 887 -114.49 53.99 -56.27
C GLY A 887 -115.60 55.04 -56.19
N ALA A 888 -115.32 56.22 -55.62
CA ALA A 888 -116.32 57.28 -55.53
C ALA A 888 -116.75 57.76 -56.92
N VAL A 889 -118.06 57.69 -57.23
CA VAL A 889 -118.61 58.18 -58.51
C VAL A 889 -119.01 59.65 -58.35
N ALA A 890 -118.02 60.54 -58.45
CA ALA A 890 -118.18 61.99 -58.29
C ALA A 890 -117.35 62.76 -59.34
N SER A 891 -117.74 64.01 -59.64
CA SER A 891 -117.19 64.80 -60.76
C SER A 891 -115.70 65.18 -60.66
N ALA A 892 -115.08 65.05 -59.48
CA ALA A 892 -113.66 65.27 -59.25
C ALA A 892 -112.94 64.00 -58.73
N SER A 893 -113.56 62.83 -58.87
CA SER A 893 -112.97 61.57 -58.41
C SER A 893 -111.86 61.08 -59.34
N THR A 894 -110.79 60.59 -58.74
CA THR A 894 -109.68 59.89 -59.41
C THR A 894 -109.70 58.38 -59.17
N ASP A 895 -110.76 57.85 -58.55
CA ASP A 895 -110.84 56.43 -58.19
C ASP A 895 -111.10 55.54 -59.41
N ALA A 896 -110.50 54.36 -59.42
CA ALA A 896 -110.79 53.33 -60.42
C ALA A 896 -112.17 52.70 -60.18
N ILE A 897 -113.07 52.78 -61.16
CA ILE A 897 -114.37 52.09 -61.10
C ILE A 897 -114.22 50.59 -61.36
N ASN A 898 -114.97 49.76 -60.63
CA ASN A 898 -115.02 48.32 -60.86
C ASN A 898 -116.26 47.91 -61.70
N GLY A 899 -116.23 46.68 -62.25
CA GLY A 899 -117.29 46.17 -63.12
C GLY A 899 -118.66 46.04 -62.46
N GLY A 900 -118.72 45.86 -61.14
CA GLY A 900 -119.96 45.88 -60.37
C GLY A 900 -120.62 47.25 -60.34
N GLN A 901 -119.83 48.32 -60.18
CA GLN A 901 -120.34 49.71 -60.21
C GLN A 901 -120.85 50.11 -61.59
N LEU A 902 -120.16 49.68 -62.65
CA LEU A 902 -120.64 49.88 -64.02
C LEU A 902 -121.95 49.12 -64.26
N PHE A 903 -122.05 47.87 -63.79
CA PHE A 903 -123.29 47.09 -63.85
C PHE A 903 -124.41 47.72 -63.03
N GLU A 904 -124.14 48.26 -61.85
CA GLU A 904 -125.11 48.97 -61.00
C GLU A 904 -125.60 50.26 -61.68
N SER A 905 -124.69 51.09 -62.20
CA SER A 905 -125.03 52.30 -62.95
C SER A 905 -125.88 52.01 -64.19
N LEU A 906 -125.53 50.96 -64.95
CA LEU A 906 -126.32 50.49 -66.10
C LEU A 906 -127.67 49.87 -65.68
N SER A 907 -127.74 49.18 -64.53
CA SER A 907 -128.99 48.64 -63.98
C SER A 907 -129.92 49.74 -63.50
N ASN A 908 -129.39 50.80 -62.88
CA ASN A 908 -130.13 52.00 -62.53
C ASN A 908 -130.66 52.68 -63.80
N ALA A 909 -129.82 52.84 -64.84
CA ALA A 909 -130.26 53.36 -66.15
C ALA A 909 -131.35 52.48 -66.82
N ALA A 910 -131.28 51.15 -66.69
CA ALA A 910 -132.32 50.23 -67.16
C ALA A 910 -133.64 50.40 -66.37
N SER A 911 -133.57 50.59 -65.04
CA SER A 911 -134.75 50.76 -64.19
C SER A 911 -135.60 51.98 -64.57
N PHE A 912 -134.97 53.07 -65.02
CA PHE A 912 -135.66 54.28 -65.49
C PHE A 912 -136.48 54.09 -66.78
N LEU A 913 -136.22 53.03 -67.56
CA LEU A 913 -137.06 52.72 -68.72
C LEU A 913 -138.43 52.16 -68.27
N GLY A 914 -138.44 51.35 -67.21
CA GLY A 914 -139.65 50.64 -66.77
C GLY A 914 -139.93 49.39 -67.63
N GLY A 915 -141.17 48.89 -67.61
CA GLY A 915 -141.61 47.77 -68.47
C GLY A 915 -140.83 46.46 -68.33
N GLY A 916 -140.11 46.25 -67.22
CA GLY A 916 -139.24 45.07 -67.02
C GLY A 916 -137.87 45.14 -67.71
N ALA A 917 -137.41 46.32 -68.14
CA ALA A 917 -136.02 46.51 -68.57
C ALA A 917 -135.03 46.13 -67.46
N ALA A 918 -133.98 45.40 -67.84
CA ALA A 918 -132.88 45.01 -66.96
C ALA A 918 -131.60 44.81 -67.78
N ILE A 919 -130.44 44.80 -67.12
CA ILE A 919 -129.18 44.39 -67.76
C ILE A 919 -129.06 42.86 -67.68
N GLY A 920 -129.07 42.21 -68.84
CA GLY A 920 -128.91 40.78 -68.98
C GLY A 920 -127.47 40.31 -68.87
N ALA A 921 -127.26 38.99 -68.99
CA ALA A 921 -125.93 38.41 -69.06
C ALA A 921 -125.09 39.06 -70.18
N GLN A 922 -123.80 39.28 -69.92
CA GLN A 922 -122.86 40.04 -70.78
C GLN A 922 -123.18 41.53 -70.97
N GLY A 923 -124.00 42.15 -70.12
CA GLY A 923 -124.14 43.62 -70.08
C GLY A 923 -125.09 44.23 -71.11
N VAL A 924 -125.91 43.40 -71.78
CA VAL A 924 -126.86 43.84 -72.81
C VAL A 924 -128.21 44.18 -72.17
N PHE A 925 -128.82 45.31 -72.57
CA PHE A 925 -130.17 45.67 -72.14
C PHE A 925 -131.21 44.66 -72.65
N VAL A 926 -132.03 44.12 -71.75
CA VAL A 926 -133.24 43.37 -72.07
C VAL A 926 -134.33 44.37 -72.43
N ALA A 927 -134.97 44.19 -73.59
CA ALA A 927 -135.97 45.13 -74.08
C ALA A 927 -137.23 45.14 -73.20
N PRO A 928 -137.68 46.32 -72.71
CA PRO A 928 -138.88 46.41 -71.87
C PRO A 928 -140.15 46.14 -72.67
N THR A 929 -141.12 45.46 -72.04
CA THR A 929 -142.43 45.19 -72.62
C THR A 929 -143.53 45.89 -71.83
N TYR A 930 -144.26 46.77 -72.51
CA TYR A 930 -145.44 47.45 -71.99
C TYR A 930 -146.66 46.81 -72.64
N LEU A 931 -147.53 46.21 -71.81
CA LEU A 931 -148.83 45.72 -72.24
C LEU A 931 -149.81 46.88 -72.19
N ILE A 932 -150.57 47.09 -73.27
CA ILE A 932 -151.52 48.17 -73.52
C ILE A 932 -152.77 47.57 -74.20
N GLN A 933 -153.89 47.46 -73.47
CA GLN A 933 -155.12 46.77 -73.95
C GLN A 933 -154.89 45.39 -74.58
N GLY A 934 -154.14 44.55 -73.88
CA GLY A 934 -153.80 43.21 -74.35
C GLY A 934 -152.82 43.15 -75.53
N ALA A 935 -152.43 44.29 -76.12
CA ALA A 935 -151.35 44.36 -77.11
C ALA A 935 -150.02 44.72 -76.42
N SER A 936 -148.93 44.07 -76.82
CA SER A 936 -147.60 44.25 -76.24
C SER A 936 -146.70 45.12 -77.12
N TYR A 937 -145.99 46.05 -76.50
CA TYR A 937 -145.09 47.00 -77.16
C TYR A 937 -143.72 46.96 -76.49
N ASN A 938 -142.66 46.76 -77.27
CA ASN A 938 -141.33 46.38 -76.78
C ASN A 938 -140.33 47.56 -76.66
N ASN A 939 -140.83 48.79 -76.63
CA ASN A 939 -140.07 50.01 -76.36
C ASN A 939 -141.04 51.14 -75.94
N VAL A 940 -140.52 52.15 -75.23
CA VAL A 940 -141.33 53.26 -74.67
C VAL A 940 -142.10 54.02 -75.75
N GLY A 941 -141.49 54.29 -76.92
CA GLY A 941 -142.15 55.05 -77.99
C GLY A 941 -143.35 54.31 -78.60
N ALA A 942 -143.19 53.03 -78.91
CA ALA A 942 -144.29 52.18 -79.38
C ALA A 942 -145.37 52.00 -78.30
N ALA A 943 -144.96 51.87 -77.04
CA ALA A 943 -145.86 51.75 -75.90
C ALA A 943 -146.67 53.02 -75.63
N LEU A 944 -146.08 54.21 -75.80
CA LEU A 944 -146.80 55.47 -75.69
C LEU A 944 -147.69 55.74 -76.91
N THR A 945 -147.28 55.32 -78.12
CA THR A 945 -148.15 55.36 -79.31
C THR A 945 -149.37 54.46 -79.14
N ALA A 946 -149.17 53.30 -78.51
CA ALA A 946 -150.25 52.41 -78.12
C ALA A 946 -151.09 52.99 -76.98
N LEU A 947 -150.48 53.54 -75.94
CA LEU A 947 -151.17 54.14 -74.80
C LEU A 947 -151.86 55.46 -75.17
N ASP A 948 -151.51 56.10 -76.28
CA ASP A 948 -152.31 57.15 -76.90
C ASP A 948 -153.56 56.51 -77.55
N SER A 949 -153.34 55.55 -78.45
CA SER A 949 -154.38 54.71 -79.08
C SER A 949 -155.27 53.93 -78.10
N LYS A 950 -154.90 53.85 -76.81
CA LYS A 950 -155.45 53.00 -75.74
C LYS A 950 -155.33 53.61 -74.32
N VAL A 951 -155.23 54.93 -74.16
CA VAL A 951 -155.84 55.77 -73.06
C VAL A 951 -157.20 56.25 -73.50
N THR A 952 -157.39 56.18 -74.79
CA THR A 952 -158.50 55.41 -75.28
C THR A 952 -158.86 54.07 -74.41
N GLU A 953 -158.04 53.33 -73.47
CA GLU A 953 -158.21 51.93 -72.69
C GLU A 953 -157.34 50.91 -71.51
N LEU A 954 -156.08 50.84 -70.79
CA LEU A 954 -155.11 49.69 -70.04
C LEU A 954 -155.01 49.01 -68.44
N ASP A 955 -154.29 47.97 -67.65
CA ASP A 955 -153.27 46.67 -67.37
C ASP A 955 -151.87 46.43 -66.36
N ALA A 956 -151.22 45.20 -65.90
CA ALA A 956 -150.12 44.78 -64.75
C ALA A 956 -148.92 43.51 -64.71
N ARG A 957 -148.25 42.82 -63.59
CA ARG A 957 -147.43 41.39 -63.24
C ARG A 957 -146.13 41.07 -62.13
N SER A 958 -145.47 39.81 -61.77
CA SER A 958 -144.27 39.33 -60.72
C SER A 958 -143.55 37.78 -60.65
N GLY A 959 -142.55 36.98 -59.91
CA GLY A 959 -141.53 36.71 -58.65
C GLY A 959 -140.44 35.37 -58.44
N GLY A 960 -139.68 34.90 -57.29
CA GLY A 960 -138.51 33.76 -57.03
C GLY A 960 -138.05 33.06 -55.53
N THR A 961 -137.04 32.19 -54.90
CA THR A 961 -135.67 31.26 -54.87
C THR A 961 -135.39 30.23 -53.53
N PRO A 962 -134.32 29.46 -52.81
CA PRO A 962 -132.78 28.92 -52.65
C PRO A 962 -132.21 27.42 -51.96
N ALA A 963 -130.97 27.09 -51.27
CA ALA A 963 -130.25 25.68 -50.81
C ALA A 963 -129.06 25.35 -49.59
N ASN A 964 -128.34 24.11 -49.30
CA ASN A 964 -127.30 23.59 -48.12
C ASN A 964 -126.22 22.27 -48.28
N THR A 965 -125.29 21.43 -47.50
CA THR A 965 -124.67 20.90 -46.08
C THR A 965 -123.27 19.91 -45.91
N ALA A 966 -122.64 19.32 -44.74
CA ALA A 966 -121.30 18.41 -44.46
C ALA A 966 -121.01 17.45 -43.08
N ALA A 967 -119.96 16.67 -42.42
CA ALA A 967 -118.45 16.08 -42.32
C ALA A 967 -117.92 14.90 -41.18
N ARG A 968 -116.58 14.39 -40.89
CA ARG A 968 -115.97 13.21 -39.90
C ARG A 968 -114.31 12.97 -39.60
N THR A 969 -113.37 12.11 -38.86
CA THR A 969 -112.92 11.02 -37.71
C THR A 969 -111.27 10.71 -37.46
N ALA A 970 -110.36 9.88 -36.69
CA ALA A 970 -110.01 8.92 -35.43
C ALA A 970 -108.44 8.27 -35.11
N SER A 971 -107.89 7.64 -33.92
CA SER A 971 -106.47 6.88 -33.56
C SER A 971 -106.06 6.28 -32.04
N LEU A 972 -104.94 5.65 -31.35
CA LEU A 972 -103.60 4.72 -31.33
C LEU A 972 -102.75 4.34 -29.90
N ARG A 973 -101.77 3.31 -29.59
CA ARG A 973 -100.69 3.07 -28.37
C ARG A 973 -99.84 1.65 -27.96
N THR A 974 -98.58 1.49 -27.26
CA THR A 974 -97.91 0.35 -26.27
C THR A 974 -96.27 0.05 -25.98
N ALA A 975 -95.62 -0.48 -24.81
CA ALA A 975 -94.16 -1.13 -24.50
C ALA A 975 -93.53 -1.62 -23.00
N THR A 976 -92.35 -2.40 -22.72
CA THR A 976 -91.66 -2.97 -21.35
C THR A 976 -90.15 -3.72 -21.17
N VAL A 977 -89.24 -3.77 -20.05
CA VAL A 977 -87.89 -4.64 -19.72
C VAL A 977 -87.05 -4.74 -18.25
N PRO A 978 -86.10 -5.75 -17.78
CA PRO A 978 -85.18 -5.90 -16.47
C PRO A 978 -83.70 -6.70 -16.27
N ALA A 979 -82.91 -6.90 -15.08
CA ALA A 979 -81.45 -7.58 -14.81
C ALA A 979 -80.78 -8.12 -13.34
N MET A 980 -79.39 -8.40 -13.01
CA MET A 980 -78.64 -9.32 -11.88
C MET A 980 -77.10 -9.10 -11.18
N ALA A 981 -76.47 -9.83 -10.11
CA ALA A 981 -75.03 -9.79 -9.36
C ALA A 981 -74.47 -11.02 -8.33
N ALA A 982 -73.34 -11.34 -7.49
CA ALA A 982 -71.84 -11.07 -6.93
C ALA A 982 -71.01 -12.18 -5.93
N THR A 983 -69.71 -12.08 -5.28
CA THR A 983 -68.85 -13.13 -4.36
C THR A 983 -67.48 -12.82 -3.41
N ALA A 984 -66.67 -13.75 -2.65
CA ALA A 984 -65.46 -13.61 -1.57
C ALA A 984 -64.46 -14.89 -1.10
N VAL A 985 -63.36 -15.18 -0.17
CA VAL A 985 -62.18 -14.67 0.82
C VAL A 985 -61.13 -15.68 1.71
N SER A 986 -59.77 -15.39 2.11
CA SER A 986 -58.74 -15.60 3.34
C SER A 986 -57.38 -16.47 3.62
N ALA A 987 -56.24 -15.77 3.89
CA ALA A 987 -54.85 -16.26 4.26
C ALA A 987 -54.08 -15.48 5.42
N VAL A 988 -52.76 -15.72 5.70
CA VAL A 988 -52.00 -15.35 6.97
C VAL A 988 -50.45 -15.05 6.86
N SER A 989 -49.74 -14.55 7.92
CA SER A 989 -48.24 -14.31 8.12
C SER A 989 -47.82 -14.36 9.64
N SER A 990 -46.70 -13.96 10.32
CA SER A 990 -45.39 -13.18 10.21
C SER A 990 -44.63 -13.21 11.62
N ASN A 991 -43.38 -12.79 12.02
CA ASN A 991 -42.02 -12.40 11.52
C ASN A 991 -41.00 -12.14 12.75
N VAL A 992 -39.71 -11.71 12.56
CA VAL A 992 -38.59 -11.30 13.53
C VAL A 992 -37.57 -12.38 13.99
N ALA A 993 -36.32 -11.98 14.33
CA ALA A 993 -35.07 -12.79 14.50
C ALA A 993 -34.47 -12.85 15.93
N SER A 994 -33.38 -13.63 16.18
CA SER A 994 -32.06 -13.14 16.69
C SER A 994 -31.10 -14.16 17.40
N THR A 995 -29.78 -13.95 17.22
CA THR A 995 -28.55 -14.19 18.06
C THR A 995 -28.18 -15.48 18.86
N ALA A 996 -26.87 -15.80 18.77
CA ALA A 996 -25.95 -16.34 19.82
C ALA A 996 -26.11 -17.84 20.22
N ILE A 997 -25.16 -18.53 20.88
CA ILE A 997 -24.05 -18.16 21.81
C ILE A 997 -22.74 -18.96 21.53
N ASP A 998 -21.60 -18.39 21.94
CA ASP A 998 -20.23 -18.96 21.96
C ASP A 998 -19.82 -19.48 23.36
N ALA A 999 -18.91 -20.47 23.43
CA ALA A 999 -18.15 -20.82 24.65
C ALA A 999 -16.83 -21.55 24.33
N THR A 1000 -15.73 -21.10 24.93
CA THR A 1000 -14.34 -21.56 24.67
C THR A 1000 -13.68 -22.28 25.88
N ALA A 1001 -12.45 -22.77 25.67
CA ALA A 1001 -11.43 -23.16 26.68
C ALA A 1001 -11.66 -24.45 27.52
N GLY A 1002 -10.63 -25.06 28.12
CA GLY A 1002 -9.18 -24.90 27.86
C GLY A 1002 -8.21 -25.31 29.00
N VAL A 1003 -7.03 -25.82 28.60
CA VAL A 1003 -5.68 -25.61 29.20
C VAL A 1003 -5.36 -26.17 30.62
N GLN A 1004 -4.06 -26.41 30.82
CA GLN A 1004 -3.22 -26.60 32.05
C GLN A 1004 -2.49 -27.96 32.08
N GLY A 1005 -1.21 -28.06 32.43
CA GLY A 1005 -0.20 -27.05 32.80
C GLY A 1005 1.19 -27.70 33.01
N THR A 1006 2.22 -26.94 33.39
CA THR A 1006 3.58 -27.40 33.75
C THR A 1006 3.97 -26.81 35.14
N PRO A 1007 5.14 -27.06 35.79
CA PRO A 1007 6.19 -28.10 35.62
C PRO A 1007 6.72 -28.76 36.94
N THR A 1008 7.62 -29.78 36.85
CA THR A 1008 8.64 -30.23 37.85
C THR A 1008 8.19 -30.80 39.23
N ALA A 1009 8.97 -31.55 40.03
CA ALA A 1009 10.44 -31.79 40.13
C ALA A 1009 10.83 -33.26 40.52
N ALA A 1010 12.03 -33.51 41.08
CA ALA A 1010 12.58 -34.86 41.37
C ALA A 1010 13.71 -34.92 42.44
N VAL A 1011 13.96 -36.10 43.04
CA VAL A 1011 15.22 -36.50 43.74
C VAL A 1011 15.70 -37.90 43.23
N VAL A 1012 16.22 -38.87 44.02
CA VAL A 1012 16.85 -40.16 43.56
C VAL A 1012 16.34 -41.43 44.34
N GLY A 1013 16.46 -42.69 43.82
CA GLY A 1013 16.12 -43.93 44.57
C GLY A 1013 16.33 -45.35 43.94
N SER A 1014 17.56 -45.88 43.95
CA SER A 1014 18.04 -47.31 43.99
C SER A 1014 17.68 -48.39 42.91
N ILE A 1015 18.69 -49.21 42.51
CA ILE A 1015 18.61 -50.41 41.65
C ILE A 1015 19.58 -51.52 42.15
N THR A 1016 19.39 -52.79 41.77
CA THR A 1016 20.37 -53.91 41.91
C THR A 1016 20.93 -54.40 40.56
N PRO A 1017 22.18 -54.90 40.48
CA PRO A 1017 22.92 -54.98 39.20
C PRO A 1017 22.77 -56.32 38.44
N ALA A 1018 22.02 -56.31 37.34
CA ALA A 1018 22.07 -57.35 36.30
C ALA A 1018 21.75 -56.84 34.87
N ALA A 1019 21.43 -55.56 34.71
CA ALA A 1019 20.99 -54.96 33.45
C ALA A 1019 21.79 -53.68 33.15
N ILE A 1020 21.96 -53.35 31.87
CA ILE A 1020 22.52 -52.07 31.41
C ILE A 1020 21.43 -50.98 31.46
N SER A 1021 20.75 -50.86 32.60
CA SER A 1021 19.58 -50.02 32.80
C SER A 1021 19.91 -48.80 33.67
N THR A 1022 19.59 -47.60 33.19
CA THR A 1022 20.05 -46.33 33.80
C THR A 1022 18.90 -45.63 34.50
N ALA A 1023 18.68 -45.89 35.81
CA ALA A 1023 17.66 -45.19 36.59
C ALA A 1023 18.26 -44.10 37.50
N VAL A 1024 17.80 -42.85 37.36
CA VAL A 1024 18.32 -41.66 38.03
C VAL A 1024 17.16 -40.75 38.47
N GLY A 1025 16.43 -41.17 39.51
CA GLY A 1025 15.27 -40.42 40.02
C GLY A 1025 14.59 -41.08 41.25
N THR A 1026 13.84 -40.33 42.08
CA THR A 1026 13.07 -40.90 43.22
C THR A 1026 12.02 -41.85 42.71
N ALA A 1027 12.11 -43.14 43.06
CA ALA A 1027 11.29 -44.18 42.44
C ALA A 1027 11.34 -44.11 40.90
N ALA A 1028 12.50 -43.73 40.34
CA ALA A 1028 12.78 -44.00 38.93
C ALA A 1028 13.05 -45.49 38.77
N VAL A 1029 12.35 -46.12 37.85
CA VAL A 1029 12.35 -47.57 37.68
C VAL A 1029 12.56 -47.90 36.21
N ALA A 1030 13.62 -48.64 35.92
CA ALA A 1030 13.86 -49.26 34.62
C ALA A 1030 13.87 -50.78 34.82
N ASN A 1031 12.82 -51.47 34.38
CA ASN A 1031 12.57 -52.87 34.76
C ASN A 1031 13.29 -53.91 33.89
N ASN A 1032 13.90 -53.50 32.77
CA ASN A 1032 14.37 -54.42 31.75
C ASN A 1032 15.74 -54.04 31.17
N VAL A 1033 16.37 -54.98 30.46
CA VAL A 1033 17.70 -54.79 29.88
C VAL A 1033 17.68 -53.65 28.86
N THR A 1034 18.67 -52.74 28.96
CA THR A 1034 18.83 -51.46 28.22
C THR A 1034 17.85 -50.32 28.54
N GLY A 1035 16.88 -50.50 29.44
CA GLY A 1035 15.92 -49.44 29.80
C GLY A 1035 16.55 -48.24 30.54
N THR A 1036 16.18 -47.02 30.20
CA THR A 1036 16.69 -45.77 30.81
C THR A 1036 15.56 -44.96 31.45
N ALA A 1037 15.68 -44.59 32.73
CA ALA A 1037 14.67 -43.89 33.52
C ALA A 1037 15.28 -42.72 34.32
N ILE A 1038 15.40 -41.53 33.73
CA ILE A 1038 16.08 -40.36 34.32
C ILE A 1038 15.06 -39.30 34.71
N GLY A 1039 14.83 -39.10 36.01
CA GLY A 1039 13.81 -38.21 36.56
C GLY A 1039 12.95 -38.91 37.62
N GLY A 1040 12.50 -38.18 38.64
CA GLY A 1040 11.72 -38.73 39.75
C GLY A 1040 10.38 -39.32 39.29
N SER A 1041 10.10 -40.57 39.63
CA SER A 1041 8.98 -41.38 39.15
C SER A 1041 8.98 -41.66 37.65
N ALA A 1042 10.13 -41.49 36.96
CA ALA A 1042 10.31 -42.01 35.60
C ALA A 1042 10.18 -43.55 35.60
N TYR A 1043 9.47 -44.11 34.63
CA TYR A 1043 9.15 -45.52 34.55
C TYR A 1043 9.39 -46.02 33.12
N ALA A 1044 10.33 -46.94 32.96
CA ALA A 1044 10.61 -47.68 31.74
C ALA A 1044 10.27 -49.16 31.99
N HIS A 1045 9.30 -49.69 31.26
CA HIS A 1045 8.71 -51.01 31.50
C HIS A 1045 9.42 -52.11 30.70
N GLY A 1046 9.61 -51.86 29.42
CA GLY A 1046 10.10 -52.78 28.41
C GLY A 1046 11.60 -52.70 28.16
N ALA A 1047 12.06 -53.51 27.20
CA ALA A 1047 13.42 -53.43 26.68
C ALA A 1047 13.56 -52.24 25.71
N ASN A 1048 14.75 -51.62 25.69
CA ASN A 1048 15.06 -50.40 24.92
C ASN A 1048 14.23 -49.15 25.29
N ASP A 1049 13.35 -49.21 26.30
CA ASP A 1049 12.53 -48.08 26.73
C ASP A 1049 13.38 -46.92 27.30
N THR A 1050 13.04 -45.69 26.95
CA THR A 1050 13.73 -44.48 27.45
C THR A 1050 12.72 -43.49 28.02
N ALA A 1051 12.73 -43.27 29.34
CA ALA A 1051 11.87 -42.34 30.07
C ALA A 1051 12.73 -41.25 30.75
N ILE A 1052 12.73 -40.01 30.24
CA ILE A 1052 13.56 -38.91 30.74
C ILE A 1052 12.70 -37.72 31.15
N GLY A 1053 12.32 -37.66 32.43
CA GLY A 1053 11.57 -36.57 33.06
C GLY A 1053 10.79 -37.04 34.29
N SER A 1054 10.34 -36.10 35.13
CA SER A 1054 9.60 -36.45 36.35
C SER A 1054 8.22 -37.04 36.02
N ASN A 1055 7.90 -38.24 36.50
CA ASN A 1055 6.68 -39.00 36.17
C ASN A 1055 6.53 -39.35 34.67
N ALA A 1056 7.63 -39.40 33.91
CA ALA A 1056 7.65 -39.93 32.55
C ALA A 1056 7.37 -41.44 32.57
N ARG A 1057 6.30 -41.94 31.92
CA ARG A 1057 5.96 -43.37 31.87
C ARG A 1057 5.97 -43.92 30.46
N VAL A 1058 6.81 -44.92 30.21
CA VAL A 1058 6.76 -45.83 29.07
C VAL A 1058 6.26 -47.18 29.55
N ASN A 1059 5.21 -47.70 28.91
CA ASN A 1059 4.59 -48.99 29.26
C ASN A 1059 4.60 -50.00 28.09
N ALA A 1060 5.25 -49.68 26.97
CA ALA A 1060 5.27 -50.49 25.74
C ALA A 1060 6.65 -50.48 25.11
N ASP A 1061 7.17 -51.67 24.77
CA ASP A 1061 8.54 -51.90 24.34
C ASP A 1061 9.01 -50.97 23.21
N GLY A 1062 10.31 -50.66 23.23
CA GLY A 1062 11.01 -49.92 22.17
C GLY A 1062 10.65 -48.44 22.09
N SER A 1063 10.09 -47.86 23.15
CA SER A 1063 9.46 -46.53 23.11
C SER A 1063 10.19 -45.47 23.94
N THR A 1064 10.12 -44.21 23.51
CA THR A 1064 10.90 -43.09 24.08
C THR A 1064 10.01 -41.95 24.55
N ALA A 1065 9.99 -41.66 25.84
CA ALA A 1065 9.29 -40.57 26.50
C ALA A 1065 10.29 -39.58 27.14
N VAL A 1066 10.27 -38.30 26.74
CA VAL A 1066 11.23 -37.27 27.20
C VAL A 1066 10.49 -35.97 27.56
N GLY A 1067 10.26 -35.76 28.84
CA GLY A 1067 9.47 -34.68 29.43
C GLY A 1067 8.88 -35.12 30.76
N ALA A 1068 8.43 -34.20 31.61
CA ALA A 1068 7.65 -34.59 32.77
C ALA A 1068 6.29 -35.18 32.33
N ASN A 1069 5.67 -36.06 33.13
CA ASN A 1069 4.30 -36.60 32.92
C ASN A 1069 3.99 -37.26 31.55
N THR A 1070 4.98 -37.42 30.67
CA THR A 1070 4.83 -38.03 29.33
C THR A 1070 4.35 -39.47 29.47
N GLN A 1071 3.35 -39.88 28.69
CA GLN A 1071 2.71 -41.19 28.85
C GLN A 1071 2.58 -41.94 27.53
N ILE A 1072 3.24 -43.09 27.46
CA ILE A 1072 3.10 -44.07 26.37
C ILE A 1072 2.33 -45.27 26.90
N ALA A 1073 1.15 -45.54 26.35
CA ALA A 1073 0.27 -46.62 26.77
C ALA A 1073 0.81 -48.00 26.37
N ALA A 1074 0.41 -49.07 27.06
CA ALA A 1074 0.93 -50.43 26.85
C ALA A 1074 0.70 -51.03 25.45
N VAL A 1075 -0.21 -50.45 24.65
CA VAL A 1075 -0.47 -50.83 23.25
C VAL A 1075 0.27 -49.95 22.22
N ALA A 1076 1.06 -48.98 22.68
CA ALA A 1076 1.75 -48.00 21.85
C ALA A 1076 3.24 -48.35 21.70
N THR A 1077 3.55 -49.50 21.12
CA THR A 1077 4.94 -49.92 20.83
C THR A 1077 5.60 -49.02 19.79
N ASN A 1078 6.94 -48.92 19.85
CA ASN A 1078 7.77 -48.04 19.01
C ASN A 1078 7.31 -46.57 19.00
N ALA A 1079 6.75 -46.08 20.10
CA ALA A 1079 6.21 -44.72 20.20
C ALA A 1079 7.24 -43.70 20.70
N VAL A 1080 7.01 -42.43 20.36
CA VAL A 1080 7.84 -41.30 20.83
C VAL A 1080 6.95 -40.22 21.44
N ALA A 1081 7.22 -39.82 22.68
CA ALA A 1081 6.54 -38.72 23.37
C ALA A 1081 7.58 -37.71 23.89
N MET A 1082 7.53 -36.44 23.49
CA MET A 1082 8.53 -35.44 23.88
C MET A 1082 7.88 -34.09 24.22
N GLY A 1083 8.22 -33.53 25.38
CA GLY A 1083 7.54 -32.38 25.99
C GLY A 1083 6.60 -32.80 27.12
N ASP A 1084 6.48 -31.99 28.17
CA ASP A 1084 5.72 -32.37 29.37
C ASP A 1084 4.24 -32.62 29.07
N GLY A 1085 3.69 -33.67 29.69
CA GLY A 1085 2.34 -34.17 29.45
C GLY A 1085 2.03 -34.74 28.06
N ALA A 1086 3.01 -34.93 27.16
CA ALA A 1086 2.77 -35.53 25.84
C ALA A 1086 2.35 -37.01 25.93
N GLN A 1087 1.43 -37.45 25.08
CA GLN A 1087 0.80 -38.78 25.17
C GLN A 1087 0.78 -39.53 23.83
N VAL A 1088 1.04 -40.83 23.87
CA VAL A 1088 0.83 -41.73 22.74
C VAL A 1088 0.04 -42.96 23.19
N THR A 1089 -1.07 -43.23 22.52
CA THR A 1089 -2.00 -44.34 22.86
C THR A 1089 -2.18 -45.37 21.74
N ALA A 1090 -1.44 -45.26 20.64
CA ALA A 1090 -1.44 -46.20 19.52
C ALA A 1090 -0.03 -46.47 18.99
N ALA A 1091 0.19 -47.66 18.43
CA ALA A 1091 1.50 -48.10 17.95
C ALA A 1091 2.10 -47.18 16.88
N SER A 1092 3.42 -46.99 16.95
CA SER A 1092 4.22 -46.08 16.11
C SER A 1092 3.76 -44.61 16.11
N GLY A 1093 2.97 -44.18 17.10
CA GLY A 1093 2.57 -42.79 17.25
C GLY A 1093 3.73 -41.91 17.77
N THR A 1094 3.79 -40.67 17.32
CA THR A 1094 4.82 -39.69 17.71
C THR A 1094 4.15 -38.40 18.18
N ALA A 1095 4.40 -37.97 19.42
CA ALA A 1095 3.88 -36.73 19.99
C ALA A 1095 5.04 -35.84 20.44
N ILE A 1096 5.35 -34.76 19.72
CA ILE A 1096 6.47 -33.85 19.99
C ILE A 1096 5.92 -32.45 20.24
N GLY A 1097 5.71 -32.13 21.52
CA GLY A 1097 5.17 -30.88 22.01
C GLY A 1097 4.50 -31.06 23.36
N GLN A 1098 4.57 -30.02 24.20
CA GLN A 1098 3.88 -29.95 25.50
C GLN A 1098 2.40 -30.34 25.35
N GLY A 1099 1.94 -31.42 26.00
CA GLY A 1099 0.56 -31.92 25.91
C GLY A 1099 0.11 -32.43 24.52
N ALA A 1100 1.02 -32.69 23.58
CA ALA A 1100 0.66 -33.26 22.27
C ALA A 1100 0.13 -34.70 22.41
N ARG A 1101 -0.80 -35.12 21.54
CA ARG A 1101 -1.46 -36.44 21.61
C ARG A 1101 -1.49 -37.15 20.25
N ALA A 1102 -0.84 -38.30 20.15
CA ALA A 1102 -0.98 -39.22 19.02
C ALA A 1102 -1.86 -40.41 19.45
N THR A 1103 -3.11 -40.44 19.00
CA THR A 1103 -4.11 -41.45 19.39
C THR A 1103 -4.41 -42.47 18.31
N ALA A 1104 -3.91 -42.26 17.09
CA ALA A 1104 -4.02 -43.21 15.98
C ALA A 1104 -2.66 -43.77 15.52
N GLN A 1105 -2.71 -44.94 14.90
CA GLN A 1105 -1.52 -45.69 14.48
C GLN A 1105 -0.68 -44.91 13.46
N GLY A 1106 0.64 -44.86 13.68
CA GLY A 1106 1.58 -44.19 12.77
C GLY A 1106 1.34 -42.68 12.60
N ALA A 1107 0.61 -42.04 13.52
CA ALA A 1107 0.28 -40.61 13.44
C ALA A 1107 1.26 -39.75 14.25
N VAL A 1108 1.54 -38.55 13.75
CA VAL A 1108 2.51 -37.60 14.32
C VAL A 1108 1.79 -36.33 14.77
N ALA A 1109 1.75 -36.05 16.06
CA ALA A 1109 1.32 -34.77 16.63
C ALA A 1109 2.55 -33.89 16.91
N LEU A 1110 2.67 -32.77 16.20
CA LEU A 1110 3.84 -31.88 16.25
C LEU A 1110 3.43 -30.48 16.73
N GLY A 1111 4.11 -29.97 17.75
CA GLY A 1111 3.76 -28.72 18.43
C GLY A 1111 2.92 -28.92 19.70
N GLN A 1112 2.89 -27.90 20.56
CA GLN A 1112 2.16 -27.91 21.83
C GLN A 1112 0.66 -28.19 21.60
N GLY A 1113 0.06 -29.07 22.39
CA GLY A 1113 -1.37 -29.40 22.34
C GLY A 1113 -1.88 -30.01 21.03
N SER A 1114 -1.01 -30.33 20.06
CA SER A 1114 -1.42 -30.88 18.78
C SER A 1114 -2.04 -32.27 18.95
N VAL A 1115 -3.05 -32.60 18.13
CA VAL A 1115 -3.77 -33.88 18.19
C VAL A 1115 -3.69 -34.57 16.83
N ALA A 1116 -3.33 -35.85 16.83
CA ALA A 1116 -3.27 -36.71 15.65
C ALA A 1116 -4.11 -37.97 15.88
N ASP A 1117 -5.38 -37.90 15.46
CA ASP A 1117 -6.44 -38.90 15.64
C ASP A 1117 -6.75 -39.71 14.36
N ARG A 1118 -6.17 -39.33 13.23
CA ARG A 1118 -6.23 -40.08 11.97
C ARG A 1118 -4.90 -40.78 11.69
N ALA A 1119 -4.95 -42.09 11.46
CA ALA A 1119 -3.76 -42.92 11.21
C ALA A 1119 -2.94 -42.41 10.01
N ASN A 1120 -1.61 -42.58 10.08
CA ASN A 1120 -0.66 -42.18 9.03
C ASN A 1120 -0.76 -40.69 8.61
N THR A 1121 -0.87 -39.77 9.58
CA THR A 1121 -0.89 -38.32 9.32
C THR A 1121 0.15 -37.56 10.14
N VAL A 1122 0.52 -36.35 9.70
CA VAL A 1122 1.21 -35.36 10.52
C VAL A 1122 0.23 -34.22 10.81
N SER A 1123 -0.03 -33.95 12.08
CA SER A 1123 -0.87 -32.85 12.57
C SER A 1123 -0.02 -31.83 13.31
N VAL A 1124 -0.09 -30.57 12.88
CA VAL A 1124 0.66 -29.44 13.48
C VAL A 1124 -0.13 -28.64 14.52
N GLY A 1125 -1.37 -29.07 14.83
CA GLY A 1125 -2.28 -28.39 15.73
C GLY A 1125 -3.46 -29.26 16.12
N SER A 1126 -4.61 -28.63 16.36
CA SER A 1126 -5.90 -29.28 16.58
C SER A 1126 -7.00 -28.56 15.80
N VAL A 1127 -8.20 -29.13 15.72
CA VAL A 1127 -9.37 -28.43 15.15
C VAL A 1127 -9.69 -27.19 15.99
N GLY A 1128 -9.80 -26.02 15.37
CA GLY A 1128 -9.91 -24.72 16.04
C GLY A 1128 -8.62 -24.22 16.69
N GLY A 1129 -7.49 -24.91 16.46
CA GLY A 1129 -6.15 -24.62 16.93
C GLY A 1129 -5.11 -24.87 15.84
N GLU A 1130 -5.47 -24.57 14.59
CA GLU A 1130 -4.66 -24.80 13.40
C GLU A 1130 -3.42 -23.91 13.39
N ARG A 1131 -2.27 -24.46 12.96
CA ARG A 1131 -1.01 -23.70 12.86
C ARG A 1131 -0.60 -23.46 11.42
N GLN A 1132 -0.13 -22.25 11.15
CA GLN A 1132 0.51 -21.90 9.88
C GLN A 1132 1.83 -22.65 9.73
N VAL A 1133 2.01 -23.35 8.62
CA VAL A 1133 3.29 -23.98 8.26
C VAL A 1133 4.08 -22.98 7.41
N ALA A 1134 5.02 -22.28 8.04
CA ALA A 1134 5.89 -21.31 7.38
C ALA A 1134 7.07 -22.00 6.66
N ASN A 1135 7.78 -21.24 5.81
CA ASN A 1135 9.00 -21.67 5.10
C ASN A 1135 8.83 -22.90 4.17
N VAL A 1136 7.60 -23.19 3.72
CA VAL A 1136 7.32 -24.21 2.72
C VAL A 1136 7.85 -23.75 1.36
N ALA A 1137 8.90 -24.41 0.86
CA ALA A 1137 9.41 -24.21 -0.50
C ALA A 1137 8.37 -24.62 -1.55
N ALA A 1138 8.58 -24.24 -2.82
CA ALA A 1138 7.67 -24.63 -3.88
C ALA A 1138 7.72 -26.16 -4.09
N GLY A 1139 6.59 -26.85 -3.88
CA GLY A 1139 6.46 -28.29 -4.09
C GLY A 1139 6.71 -28.68 -5.55
N THR A 1140 7.44 -29.78 -5.75
CA THR A 1140 7.90 -30.27 -7.07
C THR A 1140 7.32 -31.65 -7.42
N ARG A 1141 6.81 -32.38 -6.42
CA ARG A 1141 6.17 -33.70 -6.55
C ARG A 1141 4.71 -33.59 -6.12
N ALA A 1142 3.87 -34.51 -6.60
CA ALA A 1142 2.44 -34.55 -6.29
C ALA A 1142 2.10 -34.81 -4.79
N THR A 1143 3.10 -35.11 -3.96
CA THR A 1143 2.99 -35.33 -2.50
C THR A 1143 3.59 -34.20 -1.67
N ASP A 1144 4.14 -33.16 -2.30
CA ASP A 1144 4.74 -32.03 -1.61
C ASP A 1144 3.66 -31.02 -1.17
N ALA A 1145 3.88 -30.29 -0.09
CA ALA A 1145 2.97 -29.23 0.34
C ALA A 1145 3.01 -28.04 -0.62
N VAL A 1146 1.86 -27.65 -1.17
CA VAL A 1146 1.72 -26.45 -2.02
C VAL A 1146 1.82 -25.20 -1.16
N ASN A 1147 2.78 -24.33 -1.45
CA ASN A 1147 2.91 -23.05 -0.73
C ASN A 1147 1.95 -21.97 -1.29
N LYS A 1148 1.72 -20.90 -0.52
CA LYS A 1148 0.77 -19.84 -0.93
C LYS A 1148 1.13 -19.23 -2.29
N GLY A 1149 2.42 -19.03 -2.58
CA GLY A 1149 2.86 -18.48 -3.88
C GLY A 1149 2.52 -19.39 -5.06
N GLN A 1150 2.63 -20.71 -4.92
CA GLN A 1150 2.18 -21.66 -5.94
C GLN A 1150 0.66 -21.66 -6.12
N LEU A 1151 -0.10 -21.57 -5.02
CA LEU A 1151 -1.56 -21.48 -5.07
C LEU A 1151 -2.00 -20.17 -5.73
N ASP A 1152 -1.44 -19.03 -5.32
CA ASP A 1152 -1.70 -17.71 -5.89
C ASP A 1152 -1.37 -17.69 -7.40
N ASN A 1153 -0.22 -18.23 -7.81
CA ASN A 1153 0.17 -18.33 -9.22
C ASN A 1153 -0.77 -19.27 -10.01
N GLY A 1154 -1.19 -20.39 -9.43
CA GLY A 1154 -2.12 -21.33 -10.06
C GLY A 1154 -3.51 -20.74 -10.26
N VAL A 1155 -4.01 -20.01 -9.25
CA VAL A 1155 -5.29 -19.27 -9.33
C VAL A 1155 -5.19 -18.10 -10.31
N ALA A 1156 -4.09 -17.35 -10.31
CA ALA A 1156 -3.86 -16.27 -11.27
C ALA A 1156 -3.81 -16.79 -12.72
N ALA A 1157 -3.17 -17.94 -12.96
CA ALA A 1157 -3.16 -18.60 -14.27
C ALA A 1157 -4.56 -19.12 -14.67
N ALA A 1158 -5.32 -19.68 -13.73
CA ALA A 1158 -6.70 -20.13 -13.98
C ALA A 1158 -7.65 -18.96 -14.28
N ASN A 1159 -7.53 -17.85 -13.55
CA ASN A 1159 -8.26 -16.62 -13.81
C ASN A 1159 -7.87 -16.06 -15.18
N SER A 1160 -6.57 -15.87 -15.45
CA SER A 1160 -6.09 -15.36 -16.75
C SER A 1160 -6.55 -16.23 -17.94
N TYR A 1161 -6.59 -17.56 -17.79
CA TYR A 1161 -7.17 -18.46 -18.79
C TYR A 1161 -8.69 -18.24 -18.96
N THR A 1162 -9.41 -18.08 -17.84
CA THR A 1162 -10.86 -17.84 -17.83
C THR A 1162 -11.21 -16.49 -18.45
N ASP A 1163 -10.49 -15.44 -18.09
CA ASP A 1163 -10.63 -14.08 -18.62
C ASP A 1163 -10.27 -14.04 -20.12
N SER A 1164 -9.19 -14.72 -20.53
CA SER A 1164 -8.82 -14.86 -21.94
C SER A 1164 -9.90 -15.58 -22.74
N ARG A 1165 -10.50 -16.65 -22.19
CA ARG A 1165 -11.63 -17.36 -22.81
C ARG A 1165 -12.90 -16.52 -22.85
N TYR A 1166 -13.19 -15.77 -21.80
CA TYR A 1166 -14.37 -14.90 -21.71
C TYR A 1166 -14.26 -13.73 -22.70
N ASN A 1167 -13.12 -13.06 -22.73
CA ASN A 1167 -12.86 -11.97 -23.68
C ASN A 1167 -12.89 -12.47 -25.12
N ALA A 1168 -12.21 -13.58 -25.45
CA ALA A 1168 -12.29 -14.16 -26.80
C ALA A 1168 -13.71 -14.58 -27.20
N MET A 1169 -14.55 -14.97 -26.23
CA MET A 1169 -15.97 -15.25 -26.46
C MET A 1169 -16.76 -13.95 -26.68
N ALA A 1170 -16.49 -12.89 -25.91
CA ALA A 1170 -17.09 -11.56 -26.08
C ALA A 1170 -16.70 -10.95 -27.43
N ASP A 1171 -15.42 -10.95 -27.81
CA ASP A 1171 -14.89 -10.53 -29.11
C ASP A 1171 -15.59 -11.30 -30.25
N SER A 1172 -15.79 -12.61 -30.09
CA SER A 1172 -16.50 -13.42 -31.09
C SER A 1172 -17.99 -13.07 -31.20
N PHE A 1173 -18.62 -12.65 -30.10
CA PHE A 1173 -20.03 -12.25 -30.06
C PHE A 1173 -20.23 -10.83 -30.62
N GLU A 1174 -19.34 -9.88 -30.30
CA GLU A 1174 -19.35 -8.53 -30.85
C GLU A 1174 -19.00 -8.55 -32.36
N SER A 1175 -18.04 -9.37 -32.78
CA SER A 1175 -17.78 -9.65 -34.19
C SER A 1175 -18.99 -10.29 -34.88
N TYR A 1176 -19.69 -11.23 -34.24
CA TYR A 1176 -20.90 -11.85 -34.79
C TYR A 1176 -22.07 -10.86 -34.89
N GLN A 1177 -22.24 -9.96 -33.92
CA GLN A 1177 -23.21 -8.86 -33.99
C GLN A 1177 -22.87 -7.91 -35.14
N GLY A 1178 -21.62 -7.48 -35.26
CA GLY A 1178 -21.16 -6.62 -36.35
C GLY A 1178 -21.36 -7.26 -37.73
N ASP A 1179 -21.04 -8.53 -37.88
CA ASP A 1179 -21.19 -9.26 -39.15
C ASP A 1179 -22.67 -9.52 -39.49
N ILE A 1180 -23.53 -9.74 -38.49
CA ILE A 1180 -24.99 -9.74 -38.67
C ILE A 1180 -25.49 -8.36 -39.10
N GLU A 1181 -25.08 -7.29 -38.43
CA GLU A 1181 -25.60 -5.95 -38.73
C GLU A 1181 -25.12 -5.48 -40.10
N ASP A 1182 -23.88 -5.77 -40.50
CA ASP A 1182 -23.39 -5.50 -41.85
C ASP A 1182 -24.02 -6.42 -42.91
N ARG A 1183 -24.41 -7.65 -42.58
CA ARG A 1183 -25.25 -8.47 -43.48
C ARG A 1183 -26.64 -7.86 -43.63
N LEU A 1184 -27.26 -7.38 -42.55
CA LEU A 1184 -28.55 -6.69 -42.58
C LEU A 1184 -28.47 -5.36 -43.36
N ARG A 1185 -27.45 -4.52 -43.13
CA ARG A 1185 -27.21 -3.26 -43.87
C ARG A 1185 -26.92 -3.51 -45.37
N ARG A 1186 -26.24 -4.62 -45.71
CA ARG A 1186 -26.05 -5.06 -47.12
C ARG A 1186 -27.38 -5.55 -47.72
N GLN A 1187 -28.16 -6.32 -46.96
CA GLN A 1187 -29.47 -6.83 -47.39
C GLN A 1187 -30.50 -5.71 -47.56
N ASN A 1188 -30.53 -4.70 -46.67
CA ASN A 1188 -31.42 -3.55 -46.78
C ASN A 1188 -31.08 -2.71 -48.03
N ARG A 1189 -29.81 -2.33 -48.22
CA ARG A 1189 -29.37 -1.65 -49.46
C ARG A 1189 -29.73 -2.45 -50.71
N ARG A 1190 -29.64 -3.78 -50.66
CA ARG A 1190 -30.04 -4.64 -51.78
C ARG A 1190 -31.55 -4.65 -52.03
N LEU A 1191 -32.37 -4.60 -50.98
CA LEU A 1191 -33.83 -4.41 -51.08
C LEU A 1191 -34.18 -3.02 -51.63
N ASP A 1192 -33.49 -1.97 -51.17
CA ASP A 1192 -33.68 -0.60 -51.67
C ASP A 1192 -33.29 -0.48 -53.14
N ARG A 1193 -32.18 -1.09 -53.57
CA ARG A 1193 -31.82 -1.21 -55.00
C ARG A 1193 -32.84 -2.01 -55.79
N GLN A 1194 -33.40 -3.09 -55.23
CA GLN A 1194 -34.44 -3.87 -55.89
C GLN A 1194 -35.72 -3.04 -56.08
N GLY A 1195 -36.16 -2.29 -55.07
CA GLY A 1195 -37.30 -1.38 -55.19
C GLY A 1195 -37.04 -0.18 -56.12
N ALA A 1196 -35.81 0.37 -56.11
CA ALA A 1196 -35.37 1.36 -57.11
C ALA A 1196 -35.40 0.77 -58.53
N MET A 1197 -34.91 -0.46 -58.74
CA MET A 1197 -34.98 -1.16 -60.03
C MET A 1197 -36.42 -1.47 -60.45
N SER A 1198 -37.30 -1.86 -59.53
CA SER A 1198 -38.72 -2.08 -59.81
C SER A 1198 -39.43 -0.78 -60.20
N SER A 1199 -39.22 0.32 -59.47
CA SER A 1199 -39.77 1.63 -59.86
C SER A 1199 -39.19 2.14 -61.17
N ALA A 1200 -37.91 1.89 -61.46
CA ALA A 1200 -37.31 2.17 -62.76
C ALA A 1200 -38.01 1.39 -63.88
N MET A 1201 -38.19 0.07 -63.74
CA MET A 1201 -38.90 -0.78 -64.73
C MET A 1201 -40.38 -0.38 -64.90
N LEU A 1202 -41.06 0.04 -63.82
CA LEU A 1202 -42.43 0.56 -63.88
C LEU A 1202 -42.48 1.89 -64.66
N ASN A 1203 -41.58 2.83 -64.37
CA ASN A 1203 -41.48 4.08 -65.11
C ASN A 1203 -41.13 3.84 -66.60
N MET A 1204 -40.22 2.91 -66.89
CA MET A 1204 -39.86 2.49 -68.24
C MET A 1204 -41.05 1.90 -68.99
N SER A 1205 -41.83 1.00 -68.39
CA SER A 1205 -42.98 0.36 -69.03
C SER A 1205 -44.17 1.31 -69.19
N ALA A 1206 -44.38 2.21 -68.22
CA ALA A 1206 -45.36 3.31 -68.33
C ALA A 1206 -44.98 4.29 -69.46
N SER A 1207 -43.70 4.65 -69.60
CA SER A 1207 -43.24 5.64 -70.60
C SER A 1207 -43.49 5.25 -72.06
N VAL A 1208 -43.70 3.97 -72.35
CA VAL A 1208 -43.99 3.43 -73.70
C VAL A 1208 -45.43 2.94 -73.87
N ALA A 1209 -46.26 3.01 -72.82
CA ALA A 1209 -47.68 2.70 -72.89
C ALA A 1209 -48.43 3.77 -73.71
N GLY A 1210 -49.40 3.34 -74.52
CA GLY A 1210 -50.21 4.24 -75.36
C GLY A 1210 -49.59 4.68 -76.69
N ILE A 1211 -48.29 4.42 -76.94
CA ILE A 1211 -47.66 4.66 -78.24
C ILE A 1211 -48.20 3.66 -79.29
N ALA A 1212 -48.29 4.05 -80.58
CA ALA A 1212 -48.91 3.23 -81.63
C ALA A 1212 -47.94 2.39 -82.51
N SER A 1213 -46.62 2.57 -82.37
CA SER A 1213 -45.61 1.88 -83.21
C SER A 1213 -45.56 0.35 -82.98
N PRO A 1214 -45.15 -0.47 -83.98
CA PRO A 1214 -44.99 -1.92 -83.77
C PRO A 1214 -43.85 -2.29 -82.79
N ASN A 1215 -42.75 -1.52 -82.80
CA ASN A 1215 -41.60 -1.70 -81.91
C ASN A 1215 -41.38 -0.43 -81.08
N ARG A 1216 -40.88 -0.56 -79.85
CA ARG A 1216 -40.62 0.52 -78.90
C ARG A 1216 -39.32 0.24 -78.12
N ILE A 1217 -38.64 1.30 -77.70
CA ILE A 1217 -37.64 1.26 -76.65
C ILE A 1217 -38.06 2.29 -75.60
N GLY A 1218 -38.07 1.88 -74.33
CA GLY A 1218 -38.31 2.73 -73.17
C GLY A 1218 -37.09 2.75 -72.27
N ALA A 1219 -36.91 3.84 -71.54
CA ALA A 1219 -35.92 3.97 -70.48
C ALA A 1219 -36.59 4.65 -69.27
N GLY A 1220 -36.24 4.20 -68.07
CA GLY A 1220 -36.84 4.70 -66.84
C GLY A 1220 -35.84 4.70 -65.69
N VAL A 1221 -35.90 5.73 -64.86
CA VAL A 1221 -35.13 5.85 -63.62
C VAL A 1221 -36.03 5.65 -62.41
N GLY A 1222 -35.47 5.13 -61.33
CA GLY A 1222 -36.17 4.87 -60.07
C GLY A 1222 -35.26 5.13 -58.87
N PHE A 1223 -35.86 5.51 -57.74
CA PHE A 1223 -35.17 5.93 -56.53
C PHE A 1223 -35.87 5.35 -55.31
N GLN A 1224 -35.11 4.82 -54.35
CA GLN A 1224 -35.63 4.39 -53.05
C GLN A 1224 -34.55 4.54 -51.97
N ASN A 1225 -34.89 5.24 -50.88
CA ASN A 1225 -34.06 5.36 -49.66
C ASN A 1225 -32.58 5.73 -49.87
N GLY A 1226 -32.28 6.47 -50.95
CA GLY A 1226 -30.92 6.93 -51.31
C GLY A 1226 -30.18 6.07 -52.35
N GLU A 1227 -30.70 4.90 -52.74
CA GLU A 1227 -30.21 4.13 -53.90
C GLU A 1227 -31.02 4.49 -55.15
N SER A 1228 -30.37 4.43 -56.31
CA SER A 1228 -30.95 4.81 -57.61
C SER A 1228 -30.70 3.74 -58.68
N ALA A 1229 -31.67 3.52 -59.56
CA ALA A 1229 -31.59 2.55 -60.63
C ALA A 1229 -31.91 3.16 -62.01
N LEU A 1230 -31.28 2.61 -63.04
CA LEU A 1230 -31.61 2.85 -64.44
C LEU A 1230 -32.15 1.56 -65.05
N SER A 1231 -33.18 1.68 -65.88
CA SER A 1231 -33.75 0.59 -66.66
C SER A 1231 -33.90 0.97 -68.12
N VAL A 1232 -33.75 -0.03 -68.99
CA VAL A 1232 -33.94 0.08 -70.44
C VAL A 1232 -34.64 -1.19 -70.91
N GLY A 1233 -35.64 -1.04 -71.79
CA GLY A 1233 -36.41 -2.17 -72.28
C GLY A 1233 -37.01 -1.95 -73.64
N TYR A 1234 -37.31 -3.08 -74.28
CA TYR A 1234 -37.87 -3.18 -75.62
C TYR A 1234 -39.28 -3.75 -75.53
N GLN A 1235 -40.25 -3.10 -76.17
CA GLN A 1235 -41.63 -3.58 -76.25
C GLN A 1235 -42.05 -3.71 -77.71
N ARG A 1236 -42.70 -4.83 -78.04
CA ARG A 1236 -43.24 -5.10 -79.37
C ARG A 1236 -44.73 -5.39 -79.30
N ALA A 1237 -45.51 -4.73 -80.15
CA ALA A 1237 -46.88 -5.12 -80.42
C ALA A 1237 -46.88 -6.37 -81.32
N ILE A 1238 -47.58 -7.41 -80.88
CA ILE A 1238 -47.80 -8.64 -81.65
C ILE A 1238 -49.14 -8.53 -82.40
N SER A 1239 -50.12 -7.84 -81.81
CA SER A 1239 -51.36 -7.40 -82.46
C SER A 1239 -51.78 -6.04 -81.90
N PRO A 1240 -52.81 -5.37 -82.46
CA PRO A 1240 -53.37 -4.14 -81.88
C PRO A 1240 -53.90 -4.30 -80.45
N ARG A 1241 -54.06 -5.55 -79.96
CA ARG A 1241 -54.61 -5.88 -78.64
C ARG A 1241 -53.64 -6.69 -77.76
N ALA A 1242 -52.41 -6.94 -78.22
CA ALA A 1242 -51.43 -7.78 -77.53
C ALA A 1242 -50.00 -7.24 -77.71
N THR A 1243 -49.28 -7.03 -76.61
CA THR A 1243 -47.87 -6.57 -76.62
C THR A 1243 -47.01 -7.40 -75.66
N VAL A 1244 -45.73 -7.53 -75.98
CA VAL A 1244 -44.71 -8.16 -75.12
C VAL A 1244 -43.59 -7.18 -74.86
N THR A 1245 -43.18 -7.06 -73.59
CA THR A 1245 -42.14 -6.17 -73.09
C THR A 1245 -41.01 -7.00 -72.47
N VAL A 1246 -39.77 -6.67 -72.80
CA VAL A 1246 -38.55 -7.23 -72.19
C VAL A 1246 -37.72 -6.05 -71.69
N GLY A 1247 -37.46 -5.99 -70.38
CA GLY A 1247 -36.74 -4.87 -69.76
C GLY A 1247 -35.66 -5.34 -68.80
N GLY A 1248 -34.50 -4.67 -68.82
CA GLY A 1248 -33.43 -4.84 -67.85
C GLY A 1248 -33.30 -3.60 -66.97
N ALA A 1249 -32.90 -3.78 -65.70
CA ALA A 1249 -32.57 -2.69 -64.79
C ALA A 1249 -31.27 -3.00 -64.03
N LEU A 1250 -30.53 -1.94 -63.69
CA LEU A 1250 -29.25 -2.02 -62.99
C LEU A 1250 -29.17 -0.95 -61.90
N SER A 1251 -28.57 -1.29 -60.76
CA SER A 1251 -28.34 -0.37 -59.64
C SER A 1251 -27.13 -0.82 -58.81
N SER A 1252 -26.08 0.01 -58.79
CA SER A 1252 -24.95 -0.09 -57.85
C SER A 1252 -24.29 -1.48 -57.66
N GLY A 1253 -24.30 -2.32 -58.71
CA GLY A 1253 -23.74 -3.68 -58.72
C GLY A 1253 -24.75 -4.82 -58.78
N ASP A 1254 -26.03 -4.56 -58.49
CA ASP A 1254 -27.12 -5.51 -58.74
C ASP A 1254 -27.78 -5.25 -60.12
N SER A 1255 -28.36 -6.29 -60.71
CA SER A 1255 -29.15 -6.20 -61.95
C SER A 1255 -30.38 -7.11 -61.89
N SER A 1256 -31.37 -6.78 -62.71
CA SER A 1256 -32.64 -7.51 -62.83
C SER A 1256 -33.11 -7.51 -64.29
N ILE A 1257 -33.84 -8.55 -64.68
CA ILE A 1257 -34.49 -8.66 -66.00
C ILE A 1257 -35.93 -9.14 -65.85
N GLY A 1258 -36.85 -8.48 -66.53
CA GLY A 1258 -38.28 -8.78 -66.52
C GLY A 1258 -38.83 -8.96 -67.92
N VAL A 1259 -39.76 -9.91 -68.07
CA VAL A 1259 -40.54 -10.13 -69.29
C VAL A 1259 -42.01 -10.10 -68.93
N GLY A 1260 -42.81 -9.31 -69.66
CA GLY A 1260 -44.25 -9.18 -69.45
C GLY A 1260 -45.02 -9.23 -70.76
N ALA A 1261 -46.25 -9.73 -70.70
CA ALA A 1261 -47.19 -9.73 -71.82
C ALA A 1261 -48.49 -9.04 -71.39
N GLY A 1262 -48.95 -8.07 -72.17
CA GLY A 1262 -50.17 -7.30 -71.90
C GLY A 1262 -51.20 -7.50 -73.01
N PHE A 1263 -52.43 -7.83 -72.63
CA PHE A 1263 -53.56 -8.07 -73.52
C PHE A 1263 -54.72 -7.15 -73.14
N GLY A 1264 -55.36 -6.50 -74.12
CA GLY A 1264 -56.50 -5.61 -73.92
C GLY A 1264 -57.69 -6.02 -74.79
N TRP A 1265 -58.69 -6.64 -74.18
CA TRP A 1265 -59.94 -7.09 -74.82
C TRP A 1265 -60.94 -5.95 -75.06
#